data_AF-A0A7Z2ZNY9-F1
#
_entry.id   AF-A0A7Z2ZNY9-F1
#
_cell.length_a   1.000
_cell.length_b   1.000
_cell.length_c   1.000
_cell.angle_alpha   90.00
_cell.angle_beta   90.00
_cell.angle_gamma   90.00
#
_symmetry.space_group_name_H-M   'P 1'
#
loop_
_entity.id
_entity.type
_entity.pdbx_description
1 polymer ?
#
loop_
_entity_poly.entity_id
_entity_poly.type
_entity_poly.pdbx_seq_one_letter_code
_entity_poly.pdbx_strand_id
1 'polypeptide(L)'
;MRYGKWLAIAIAVAMLGGGGVWPAHQTVVGATARQYPQEDLLFHEAKLSNNGTISGNLNNVASAAISGTLIATLYDSGNRIVEMKTRQIRVEPEAGESFSVAFDTAIDPQKHRVKLFVWDSVQSQKPLAQAVDVGLYAMSEVTAPAVDPYAFYVGRVARQFGDKDETLSANLSSYIRDADKHISSITGQLNWDYGVGIAKVDAPASQGATGVLNAVGSIELTDVSIHSENDFGTVIVVPLDGKPIASSRKLLVQAFTEDKPYGFASVPVNQDGKTLQKITSLGTGPMNVKNVSTSVTLKGITDVTNVYALDMNGYYKEPSTGSASAGNYTFALKPNAMYTVVERAGVGNPYVPKPTVPSEPVYVWWEAEEALETNYPATSSFSVDTLPDTRDRLSGSDWLSTDNIPSSSANPPYAKYEVDVPENGTYTFYVRKFWLHGPFKWRFDNNEWTQLDRDITLLDDTFLRQFIGANWVAMGSVTLTKGKHRFEFALTPDPEADNFVSGMDSFLLTKTPHTPNGLLRPGEKLNLAEQGWWAFEPDTDAYDDSAILDLRNLNERKAGENGFVRKQGDKLLLGDGREVRFWAINAGTDVTNLEKPDVDYLASKLAKYGVNMVRIHGKIFDENGNIAPKALDKYHYFVSAMKKQGIYVELSYYFVLWWDMRQSAAFKGEGEQFYDFNKEPFGLIQFNKKQQELYKKGVRALLQSPNPYEGGLPLARDPAVAMIEVQNEDNYLFWTFENWRFPDRIKEDLFRQYADWLIGKYGSLDAAYNAWGPLATKFADQPEKGLMVLEGIGVIPGATGNDGDSKRRKDSLAFLTWSQRMFYEEMNAFLKDEIRTGSLIVASNWVTADPQKLEAIERYTYASTDIVDRHAYFESGHKALNDMYWTIQEGDTYYPQPAVRHPSLNPVKIVHNDKQPSMISEITWTNPTPYGAEGTYMLAVYGALQGIDALDMFSVKSPSWSGKMDKWPVMSPAMMGQFPAFALLYRNGYVKEAGNVVLESHKLDPLLQLKGSKIYESLNLDDARK
;
A
#
# COMPACT_ATOMS: atom_id res chain seq x y z
N MET A 1 29.13 29.18 -8.94
CA MET A 1 30.40 28.72 -9.55
C MET A 1 30.17 28.33 -11.00
N ARG A 2 30.77 29.08 -11.93
CA ARG A 2 31.03 28.63 -13.30
C ARG A 2 32.34 27.83 -13.29
N TYR A 3 32.34 26.50 -13.18
CA TYR A 3 33.55 25.70 -13.45
C TYR A 3 33.18 24.27 -13.87
N GLY A 4 33.04 24.07 -15.18
CA GLY A 4 32.89 22.75 -15.83
C GLY A 4 33.55 22.70 -17.20
N LYS A 5 34.55 23.57 -17.43
CA LYS A 5 35.35 23.63 -18.66
C LYS A 5 36.83 23.91 -18.34
N TRP A 6 37.43 23.18 -17.41
CA TRP A 6 38.89 23.08 -17.25
C TRP A 6 39.25 21.81 -16.44
N LEU A 7 39.08 20.62 -17.04
CA LEU A 7 39.80 19.41 -16.60
C LEU A 7 40.11 18.45 -17.76
N ALA A 8 40.29 18.99 -18.97
CA ALA A 8 40.79 18.25 -20.13
C ALA A 8 42.05 18.88 -20.75
N ILE A 9 42.57 19.99 -20.20
CA ILE A 9 43.76 20.70 -20.72
C ILE A 9 44.95 20.65 -19.74
N ALA A 10 44.82 20.03 -18.57
CA ALA A 10 45.92 19.94 -17.59
C ALA A 10 46.88 18.75 -17.82
N ILE A 11 46.60 17.84 -18.78
CA ILE A 11 47.53 16.74 -19.13
C ILE A 11 48.39 17.08 -20.37
N ALA A 12 48.11 18.14 -21.12
CA ALA A 12 48.84 18.45 -22.35
C ALA A 12 49.92 19.55 -22.26
N VAL A 13 50.02 20.32 -21.17
CA VAL A 13 51.02 21.43 -21.04
C VAL A 13 52.06 21.18 -19.93
N ALA A 14 52.27 19.92 -19.56
CA ALA A 14 53.53 19.50 -18.95
C ALA A 14 54.58 19.05 -19.97
N MET A 15 54.35 19.24 -21.29
CA MET A 15 55.36 18.88 -22.29
C MET A 15 55.85 19.98 -23.24
N LEU A 16 55.07 20.92 -23.82
CA LEU A 16 55.67 21.90 -24.74
C LEU A 16 54.92 23.26 -24.77
N GLY A 17 55.66 24.37 -24.73
CA GLY A 17 55.13 25.73 -24.63
C GLY A 17 54.92 26.47 -25.96
N GLY A 18 54.33 27.67 -25.87
CA GLY A 18 54.45 28.75 -26.88
C GLY A 18 53.15 29.26 -27.52
N GLY A 19 52.71 30.46 -27.10
CA GLY A 19 52.22 31.61 -27.89
C GLY A 19 51.08 31.48 -28.92
N GLY A 20 50.11 32.41 -28.87
CA GLY A 20 49.30 32.78 -30.05
C GLY A 20 47.97 33.50 -29.75
N VAL A 21 47.63 34.51 -30.55
CA VAL A 21 46.60 35.57 -30.34
C VAL A 21 45.24 35.25 -31.01
N TRP A 22 44.14 35.78 -30.42
CA TRP A 22 42.75 36.17 -30.86
C TRP A 22 42.40 36.33 -32.38
N PRO A 23 41.14 36.61 -32.89
CA PRO A 23 39.79 36.89 -32.30
C PRO A 23 38.50 36.37 -33.05
N ALA A 24 37.31 36.71 -32.49
CA ALA A 24 36.06 37.24 -33.14
C ALA A 24 34.85 36.36 -33.60
N HIS A 25 33.68 36.89 -33.18
CA HIS A 25 32.24 36.70 -33.48
C HIS A 25 31.77 36.05 -34.80
N GLN A 26 30.67 35.26 -34.76
CA GLN A 26 29.35 35.58 -35.37
C GLN A 26 28.25 34.52 -35.08
N THR A 27 27.01 35.01 -35.13
CA THR A 27 25.67 34.45 -34.82
C THR A 27 25.14 33.45 -35.85
N VAL A 28 24.40 32.37 -35.47
CA VAL A 28 23.27 31.78 -36.23
C VAL A 28 22.31 30.98 -35.30
N VAL A 29 21.02 31.08 -35.60
CA VAL A 29 19.78 30.50 -35.02
C VAL A 29 19.53 29.05 -35.49
N GLY A 30 18.91 28.18 -34.68
CA GLY A 30 18.27 26.95 -35.17
C GLY A 30 18.07 25.87 -34.10
N ALA A 31 16.82 25.42 -33.92
CA ALA A 31 16.42 24.38 -32.97
C ALA A 31 16.98 22.99 -33.32
N THR A 32 17.33 22.19 -32.31
CA THR A 32 17.24 20.72 -32.31
C THR A 32 17.32 20.22 -30.86
N ALA A 33 16.54 19.18 -30.58
CA ALA A 33 16.46 18.51 -29.29
C ALA A 33 17.85 18.20 -28.71
N ARG A 34 18.06 18.48 -27.41
CA ARG A 34 19.18 17.89 -26.67
C ARG A 34 18.83 16.42 -26.42
N GLN A 35 19.22 15.55 -27.34
CA GLN A 35 19.49 14.14 -26.99
C GLN A 35 20.57 14.15 -25.91
N TYR A 36 20.21 13.72 -24.70
CA TYR A 36 21.20 13.17 -23.78
C TYR A 36 21.78 11.91 -24.45
N PRO A 37 23.09 11.64 -24.38
CA PRO A 37 23.64 10.41 -24.93
C PRO A 37 22.94 9.23 -24.25
N GLN A 38 22.34 8.34 -25.05
CA GLN A 38 21.92 7.02 -24.55
C GLN A 38 23.15 6.35 -23.94
N GLU A 39 23.07 6.00 -22.67
CA GLU A 39 24.06 5.16 -22.02
C GLU A 39 23.71 3.72 -22.36
N ASP A 40 24.64 3.01 -22.99
CA ASP A 40 24.38 1.67 -23.49
C ASP A 40 24.67 0.59 -22.43
N LEU A 41 25.43 0.92 -21.38
CA LEU A 41 25.75 0.05 -20.24
C LEU A 41 25.44 0.74 -18.89
N LEU A 42 24.95 -0.03 -17.92
CA LEU A 42 24.63 0.45 -16.56
C LEU A 42 25.34 -0.40 -15.48
N PHE A 43 25.93 0.26 -14.48
CA PHE A 43 26.46 -0.43 -13.30
C PHE A 43 25.34 -0.77 -12.32
N HIS A 44 25.31 -2.01 -11.83
CA HIS A 44 24.35 -2.49 -10.85
C HIS A 44 25.09 -3.16 -9.67
N GLU A 45 24.69 -2.85 -8.44
CA GLU A 45 25.25 -3.43 -7.21
C GLU A 45 26.79 -3.37 -7.08
N ALA A 46 27.43 -2.32 -7.58
CA ALA A 46 28.86 -2.12 -7.41
C ALA A 46 29.19 -1.88 -5.92
N LYS A 47 29.88 -2.84 -5.29
CA LYS A 47 30.21 -2.85 -3.86
C LYS A 47 31.71 -3.02 -3.68
N LEU A 48 32.30 -2.35 -2.70
CA LEU A 48 33.68 -2.60 -2.26
C LEU A 48 33.67 -3.52 -1.04
N SER A 49 34.46 -4.59 -1.10
CA SER A 49 34.68 -5.51 0.03
C SER A 49 35.90 -5.12 0.86
N ASN A 50 35.96 -5.59 2.11
CA ASN A 50 37.03 -5.29 3.07
C ASN A 50 38.44 -5.72 2.61
N ASN A 51 38.56 -6.60 1.62
CA ASN A 51 39.85 -7.04 1.09
C ASN A 51 40.35 -6.17 -0.08
N GLY A 52 39.69 -5.05 -0.39
CA GLY A 52 40.08 -4.15 -1.49
C GLY A 52 39.56 -4.58 -2.87
N THR A 53 38.61 -5.53 -2.93
CA THR A 53 38.01 -5.99 -4.18
C THR A 53 36.65 -5.32 -4.40
N ILE A 54 36.49 -4.69 -5.57
CA ILE A 54 35.19 -4.21 -6.03
C ILE A 54 34.54 -5.26 -6.91
N SER A 55 33.29 -5.54 -6.64
CA SER A 55 32.46 -6.43 -7.44
C SER A 55 31.13 -5.80 -7.76
N GLY A 56 30.54 -6.17 -8.89
CA GLY A 56 29.21 -5.74 -9.30
C GLY A 56 28.82 -6.36 -10.63
N ASN A 57 27.70 -5.92 -11.19
CA ASN A 57 27.24 -6.33 -12.51
C ASN A 57 27.19 -5.12 -13.45
N LEU A 58 27.46 -5.37 -14.74
CA LEU A 58 27.30 -4.42 -15.82
C LEU A 58 26.19 -4.92 -16.74
N ASN A 59 25.11 -4.15 -16.84
CA ASN A 59 23.94 -4.51 -17.64
C ASN A 59 24.01 -3.79 -18.98
N ASN A 60 23.75 -4.50 -20.07
CA ASN A 60 23.67 -3.91 -21.41
C ASN A 60 22.22 -3.63 -21.79
N VAL A 61 21.91 -2.35 -22.00
CA VAL A 61 20.57 -1.87 -22.38
C VAL A 61 20.45 -1.62 -23.89
N ALA A 62 21.52 -1.87 -24.66
CA ALA A 62 21.49 -1.84 -26.12
C ALA A 62 21.09 -3.20 -26.70
N SER A 63 20.54 -3.17 -27.91
CA SER A 63 20.09 -4.35 -28.66
C SER A 63 21.22 -5.20 -29.25
N ALA A 64 22.48 -4.87 -28.98
CA ALA A 64 23.66 -5.56 -29.52
C ALA A 64 24.75 -5.68 -28.44
N ALA A 65 25.58 -6.72 -28.55
CA ALA A 65 26.67 -6.95 -27.61
C ALA A 65 27.66 -5.79 -27.60
N ILE A 66 28.04 -5.33 -26.41
CA ILE A 66 28.96 -4.21 -26.24
C ILE A 66 30.26 -4.71 -25.67
N SER A 67 31.34 -4.46 -26.41
CA SER A 67 32.70 -4.65 -25.90
C SER A 67 33.24 -3.32 -25.43
N GLY A 68 33.90 -3.32 -24.28
CA GLY A 68 34.49 -2.13 -23.69
C GLY A 68 35.57 -2.47 -22.68
N THR A 69 36.22 -1.43 -22.17
CA THR A 69 37.17 -1.53 -21.07
C THR A 69 36.52 -0.98 -19.81
N LEU A 70 36.26 -1.86 -18.84
CA LEU A 70 35.99 -1.47 -17.46
C LEU A 70 37.26 -0.89 -16.84
N ILE A 71 37.16 0.28 -16.25
CA ILE A 71 38.24 0.97 -15.55
C ILE A 71 37.77 1.18 -14.10
N ALA A 72 38.47 0.58 -13.15
CA ALA A 72 38.31 0.86 -11.73
C ALA A 72 39.51 1.69 -11.26
N THR A 73 39.24 2.89 -10.72
CA THR A 73 40.30 3.83 -10.34
C THR A 73 40.17 4.21 -8.87
N LEU A 74 41.20 3.89 -8.10
CA LEU A 74 41.42 4.34 -6.74
C LEU A 74 42.07 5.73 -6.78
N TYR A 75 41.41 6.70 -6.18
CA TYR A 75 41.91 8.07 -6.01
C TYR A 75 42.28 8.30 -4.54
N ASP A 76 43.23 9.20 -4.28
CA ASP A 76 43.46 9.75 -2.94
C ASP A 76 42.53 10.94 -2.64
N SER A 77 42.61 11.44 -1.42
CA SER A 77 41.87 12.62 -0.93
C SER A 77 42.12 13.92 -1.72
N GLY A 78 43.16 13.97 -2.56
CA GLY A 78 43.48 15.08 -3.46
C GLY A 78 43.03 14.84 -4.91
N ASN A 79 42.20 13.83 -5.17
CA ASN A 79 41.78 13.37 -6.51
C ASN A 79 42.95 12.94 -7.41
N ARG A 80 44.10 12.54 -6.84
CA ARG A 80 45.18 11.91 -7.61
C ARG A 80 44.92 10.43 -7.72
N ILE A 81 45.16 9.87 -8.90
CA ILE A 81 45.04 8.42 -9.11
C ILE A 81 46.14 7.74 -8.31
N VAL A 82 45.73 6.92 -7.34
CA VAL A 82 46.62 6.06 -6.54
C VAL A 82 46.87 4.77 -7.30
N GLU A 83 45.79 4.17 -7.81
CA GLU A 83 45.86 2.93 -8.59
C GLU A 83 44.72 2.88 -9.60
N MET A 84 44.98 2.33 -10.78
CA MET A 84 43.96 2.10 -11.80
C MET A 84 44.09 0.68 -12.31
N LYS A 85 42.97 -0.03 -12.34
CA LYS A 85 42.84 -1.37 -12.89
C LYS A 85 41.89 -1.32 -14.07
N THR A 86 42.23 -2.05 -15.13
CA THR A 86 41.38 -2.16 -16.30
C THR A 86 41.07 -3.63 -16.58
N ARG A 87 39.87 -3.89 -17.08
CA ARG A 87 39.42 -5.21 -17.51
C ARG A 87 38.64 -5.06 -18.80
N GLN A 88 38.99 -5.87 -19.81
CA GLN A 88 38.14 -5.98 -20.99
C GLN A 88 36.85 -6.69 -20.60
N ILE A 89 35.74 -6.11 -21.01
CA ILE A 89 34.41 -6.67 -20.80
C ILE A 89 33.71 -6.79 -22.15
N ARG A 90 32.85 -7.79 -22.24
CA ARG A 90 31.88 -7.91 -23.31
C ARG A 90 30.56 -8.27 -22.68
N VAL A 91 29.60 -7.37 -22.79
CA VAL A 91 28.29 -7.50 -22.16
C VAL A 91 27.28 -7.80 -23.26
N GLU A 92 26.70 -8.99 -23.22
CA GLU A 92 25.66 -9.39 -24.17
C GLU A 92 24.34 -8.66 -23.84
N PRO A 93 23.46 -8.39 -24.82
CA PRO A 93 22.15 -7.76 -24.56
C PRO A 93 21.35 -8.57 -23.54
N GLU A 94 20.62 -7.89 -22.65
CA GLU A 94 19.73 -8.51 -21.63
C GLU A 94 20.43 -9.43 -20.60
N ALA A 95 21.76 -9.59 -20.67
CA ALA A 95 22.58 -10.32 -19.71
C ALA A 95 23.53 -9.35 -18.98
N GLY A 96 23.62 -9.48 -17.65
CA GLY A 96 24.63 -8.78 -16.87
C GLY A 96 26.00 -9.46 -16.96
N GLU A 97 27.07 -8.70 -17.12
CA GLU A 97 28.44 -9.20 -16.96
C GLU A 97 28.92 -8.89 -15.54
N SER A 98 29.14 -9.94 -14.74
CA SER A 98 29.74 -9.79 -13.42
C SER A 98 31.21 -9.38 -13.54
N PHE A 99 31.57 -8.30 -12.87
CA PHE A 99 32.95 -7.87 -12.76
C PHE A 99 33.44 -7.98 -11.32
N SER A 100 34.74 -8.23 -11.22
CA SER A 100 35.49 -8.18 -9.97
C SER A 100 36.85 -7.59 -10.28
N VAL A 101 37.25 -6.57 -9.53
CA VAL A 101 38.50 -5.85 -9.70
C VAL A 101 39.12 -5.62 -8.33
N ALA A 102 40.26 -6.26 -8.09
CA ALA A 102 41.04 -6.10 -6.87
C ALA A 102 42.13 -5.04 -7.07
N PHE A 103 42.24 -4.12 -6.12
CA PHE A 103 43.38 -3.21 -6.02
C PHE A 103 44.51 -3.89 -5.23
N ASP A 104 45.75 -3.68 -5.67
CA ASP A 104 46.93 -4.15 -4.94
C ASP A 104 47.21 -3.23 -3.73
N THR A 105 46.77 -1.98 -3.81
CA THR A 105 46.81 -0.99 -2.74
C THR A 105 45.76 -1.28 -1.69
N ALA A 106 46.18 -1.39 -0.43
CA ALA A 106 45.27 -1.44 0.71
C ALA A 106 44.39 -0.17 0.74
N ILE A 107 43.09 -0.36 0.55
CA ILE A 107 42.14 0.74 0.48
C ILE A 107 41.85 1.23 1.90
N ASP A 108 42.34 2.41 2.23
CA ASP A 108 41.88 3.20 3.36
C ASP A 108 40.58 3.96 2.99
N PRO A 109 39.42 3.60 3.56
CA PRO A 109 38.12 4.23 3.27
C PRO A 109 38.06 5.74 3.55
N GLN A 110 38.98 6.25 4.38
CA GLN A 110 39.03 7.66 4.79
C GLN A 110 39.93 8.51 3.89
N LYS A 111 40.87 7.86 3.19
CA LYS A 111 41.86 8.56 2.35
C LYS A 111 41.68 8.32 0.87
N HIS A 112 40.91 7.32 0.50
CA HIS A 112 40.70 6.97 -0.90
C HIS A 112 39.28 7.27 -1.37
N ARG A 113 39.04 7.16 -2.68
CA ARG A 113 37.73 7.07 -3.36
C ARG A 113 37.87 6.10 -4.52
N VAL A 114 36.83 5.33 -4.85
CA VAL A 114 36.87 4.50 -6.06
C VAL A 114 35.81 4.90 -7.05
N LYS A 115 36.22 5.06 -8.31
CA LYS A 115 35.31 5.26 -9.44
C LYS A 115 35.40 4.12 -10.43
N LEU A 116 34.25 3.76 -10.96
CA LEU A 116 34.11 2.83 -12.08
C LEU A 116 33.70 3.58 -13.34
N PHE A 117 34.29 3.19 -14.46
CA PHE A 117 33.96 3.69 -15.80
C PHE A 117 33.95 2.52 -16.77
N VAL A 118 33.14 2.60 -17.82
CA VAL A 118 33.32 1.74 -19.01
C VAL A 118 33.50 2.62 -20.22
N TRP A 119 34.57 2.39 -20.98
CA TRP A 119 34.83 3.04 -22.26
C TRP A 119 34.81 2.03 -23.39
N ASP A 120 34.46 2.46 -24.61
CA ASP A 120 34.51 1.61 -25.81
C ASP A 120 35.93 1.08 -26.08
N SER A 121 36.92 1.94 -25.87
CA SER A 121 38.31 1.58 -25.71
C SER A 121 39.05 2.66 -24.91
N VAL A 122 40.20 2.31 -24.35
CA VAL A 122 41.07 3.28 -23.67
C VAL A 122 41.55 4.40 -24.61
N GLN A 123 41.56 4.15 -25.93
CA GLN A 123 42.06 5.08 -26.95
C GLN A 123 41.00 6.07 -27.43
N SER A 124 39.76 5.63 -27.62
CA SER A 124 38.64 6.47 -28.09
C SER A 124 37.95 7.24 -26.98
N GLN A 125 38.13 6.83 -25.71
CA GLN A 125 37.62 7.50 -24.51
C GLN A 125 36.12 7.81 -24.57
N LYS A 126 35.35 7.07 -25.38
CA LYS A 126 33.91 7.28 -25.48
C LYS A 126 33.26 6.51 -24.32
N PRO A 127 32.59 7.18 -23.38
CA PRO A 127 31.93 6.50 -22.28
C PRO A 127 30.78 5.64 -22.80
N LEU A 128 30.76 4.38 -22.37
CA LEU A 128 29.67 3.42 -22.59
C LEU A 128 28.73 3.32 -21.37
N ALA A 129 29.19 3.75 -20.19
CA ALA A 129 28.41 3.83 -18.94
C ALA A 129 28.71 5.14 -18.19
N GLN A 130 27.77 5.62 -17.39
CA GLN A 130 28.04 6.69 -16.41
C GLN A 130 29.14 6.27 -15.43
N ALA A 131 29.96 7.24 -15.03
CA ALA A 131 30.92 7.05 -13.96
C ALA A 131 30.19 6.88 -12.62
N VAL A 132 30.45 5.78 -11.90
CA VAL A 132 29.86 5.55 -10.57
C VAL A 132 30.94 5.60 -9.50
N ASP A 133 30.70 6.38 -8.44
CA ASP A 133 31.47 6.31 -7.21
C ASP A 133 31.01 5.09 -6.40
N VAL A 134 31.91 4.16 -6.12
CA VAL A 134 31.60 3.00 -5.26
C VAL A 134 31.84 3.41 -3.82
N GLY A 135 30.77 3.42 -3.02
CA GLY A 135 30.81 3.84 -1.62
C GLY A 135 31.90 3.09 -0.84
N LEU A 136 32.87 3.81 -0.30
CA LEU A 136 33.92 3.27 0.57
C LEU A 136 33.47 3.05 2.01
N TYR A 137 32.31 3.59 2.37
CA TYR A 137 31.76 3.45 3.70
C TYR A 137 31.05 2.11 3.76
N ALA A 138 31.73 1.07 4.22
CA ALA A 138 31.05 -0.05 4.83
C ALA A 138 30.06 0.52 5.85
N MET A 139 28.77 0.16 5.76
CA MET A 139 27.89 0.30 6.91
C MET A 139 28.62 -0.35 8.07
N SER A 140 28.84 0.42 9.12
CA SER A 140 29.57 -0.07 10.28
C SER A 140 29.07 -1.42 10.74
N GLU A 141 29.99 -2.32 11.12
CA GLU A 141 29.63 -3.58 11.75
C GLU A 141 28.85 -3.28 13.03
N VAL A 142 27.60 -3.73 13.08
CA VAL A 142 26.85 -3.74 14.33
C VAL A 142 27.43 -4.84 15.18
N THR A 143 28.06 -4.45 16.28
CA THR A 143 28.78 -5.37 17.19
C THR A 143 27.85 -6.11 18.15
N ALA A 144 26.59 -5.66 18.28
CA ALA A 144 25.58 -6.33 19.09
C ALA A 144 24.86 -7.39 18.25
N PRO A 145 24.83 -8.67 18.69
CA PRO A 145 24.06 -9.68 17.99
C PRO A 145 22.57 -9.32 18.00
N ALA A 146 21.94 -9.38 16.83
CA ALA A 146 20.49 -9.22 16.70
C ALA A 146 19.77 -10.29 17.53
N VAL A 147 18.59 -9.94 18.02
CA VAL A 147 17.67 -10.95 18.56
C VAL A 147 17.17 -11.81 17.40
N ASP A 148 16.86 -13.07 17.71
CA ASP A 148 16.30 -13.99 16.73
C ASP A 148 15.09 -13.37 15.99
N PRO A 149 15.12 -13.31 14.65
CA PRO A 149 14.06 -12.70 13.83
C PRO A 149 12.69 -13.35 13.95
N TYR A 150 12.61 -14.55 14.53
CA TYR A 150 11.38 -15.28 14.78
C TYR A 150 10.79 -15.04 16.18
N ALA A 151 11.41 -14.20 17.00
CA ALA A 151 10.87 -13.81 18.32
C ALA A 151 9.43 -13.25 18.23
N PHE A 152 9.10 -12.51 17.17
CA PHE A 152 7.75 -11.97 16.91
C PHE A 152 6.67 -13.06 16.77
N TYR A 153 7.07 -14.29 16.41
CA TYR A 153 6.16 -15.43 16.29
C TYR A 153 6.10 -16.27 17.58
N VAL A 154 6.97 -15.98 18.55
CA VAL A 154 6.92 -16.56 19.89
C VAL A 154 6.00 -15.73 20.79
N GLY A 155 6.08 -14.39 20.72
CA GLY A 155 5.25 -13.48 21.51
C GLY A 155 5.57 -12.00 21.25
N ARG A 156 5.21 -11.14 22.20
CA ARG A 156 5.34 -9.68 22.06
C ARG A 156 6.82 -9.24 22.11
N VAL A 157 7.23 -8.41 21.16
CA VAL A 157 8.56 -7.80 21.11
C VAL A 157 8.39 -6.30 21.30
N ALA A 158 8.98 -5.76 22.36
CA ALA A 158 8.76 -4.37 22.75
C ALA A 158 10.06 -3.62 23.00
N ARG A 159 9.99 -2.29 22.90
CA ARG A 159 11.05 -1.36 23.28
C ARG A 159 10.52 -0.33 24.29
N GLN A 160 11.39 0.18 25.14
CA GLN A 160 11.11 1.34 25.98
C GLN A 160 12.29 2.32 25.98
N PHE A 161 12.01 3.60 26.21
CA PHE A 161 13.02 4.65 26.27
C PHE A 161 13.16 5.17 27.71
N GLY A 162 14.37 5.23 28.23
CA GLY A 162 14.62 5.66 29.62
C GLY A 162 16.10 5.72 29.99
N ASP A 163 16.39 5.68 31.30
CA ASP A 163 17.76 5.88 31.84
C ASP A 163 18.62 4.61 31.88
N LYS A 164 18.20 3.53 31.22
CA LYS A 164 18.91 2.23 31.23
C LYS A 164 18.98 1.64 29.83
N ASP A 165 20.13 1.02 29.53
CA ASP A 165 20.31 0.14 28.38
C ASP A 165 20.27 -1.30 28.88
N GLU A 166 19.17 -2.01 28.63
CA GLU A 166 18.96 -3.38 29.12
C GLU A 166 18.11 -4.16 28.13
N THR A 167 18.45 -5.41 27.88
CA THR A 167 17.62 -6.32 27.07
C THR A 167 17.14 -7.46 27.97
N LEU A 168 15.83 -7.53 28.19
CA LEU A 168 15.18 -8.69 28.79
C LEU A 168 14.69 -9.59 27.66
N SER A 169 15.08 -10.87 27.68
CA SER A 169 14.66 -11.83 26.67
C SER A 169 14.29 -13.15 27.34
N ALA A 170 13.19 -13.74 26.90
CA ALA A 170 12.83 -15.11 27.23
C ALA A 170 13.88 -16.08 26.65
N ASN A 171 13.86 -17.34 27.10
CA ASN A 171 14.69 -18.37 26.50
C ASN A 171 14.11 -18.80 25.13
N LEU A 172 14.38 -18.00 24.09
CA LEU A 172 13.85 -18.20 22.74
C LEU A 172 14.18 -19.58 22.15
N SER A 173 15.32 -20.19 22.53
CA SER A 173 15.72 -21.53 22.08
C SER A 173 14.75 -22.66 22.49
N SER A 174 13.87 -22.42 23.47
CA SER A 174 12.80 -23.37 23.85
C SER A 174 11.58 -23.32 22.91
N TYR A 175 11.49 -22.27 22.10
CA TYR A 175 10.34 -21.97 21.24
C TYR A 175 10.70 -21.94 19.76
N ILE A 176 11.95 -21.59 19.44
CA ILE A 176 12.51 -21.54 18.09
C ILE A 176 13.52 -22.67 17.98
N ARG A 177 13.18 -23.68 17.20
CA ARG A 177 14.01 -24.86 16.95
C ARG A 177 14.43 -24.84 15.49
N ASP A 178 15.44 -24.05 15.15
CA ASP A 178 15.90 -23.86 13.77
C ASP A 178 16.30 -25.15 13.07
N ALA A 179 16.95 -26.07 13.80
CA ALA A 179 17.34 -27.37 13.28
C ALA A 179 16.13 -28.21 12.83
N ASP A 180 15.01 -28.07 13.55
CA ASP A 180 13.74 -28.75 13.27
C ASP A 180 12.80 -27.92 12.38
N LYS A 181 13.21 -26.69 12.04
CA LYS A 181 12.40 -25.69 11.35
C LYS A 181 11.03 -25.46 12.01
N HIS A 182 11.05 -25.21 13.30
CA HIS A 182 9.84 -25.14 14.12
C HIS A 182 9.80 -23.92 15.03
N ILE A 183 8.64 -23.23 15.08
CA ILE A 183 8.37 -22.11 15.98
C ILE A 183 7.10 -22.39 16.78
N SER A 184 7.13 -22.15 18.09
CA SER A 184 5.95 -22.22 18.96
C SER A 184 5.74 -20.92 19.72
N SER A 185 4.48 -20.54 19.95
CA SER A 185 4.19 -19.39 20.80
C SER A 185 4.44 -19.69 22.28
N ILE A 186 4.81 -18.67 23.05
CA ILE A 186 4.94 -18.77 24.52
C ILE A 186 3.60 -19.09 25.21
N THR A 187 2.48 -18.81 24.53
CA THR A 187 1.13 -19.15 25.01
C THR A 187 0.80 -20.63 24.83
N GLY A 188 1.57 -21.37 24.03
CA GLY A 188 1.32 -22.77 23.69
C GLY A 188 0.18 -22.98 22.68
N GLN A 189 -0.44 -21.91 22.19
CA GLN A 189 -1.59 -21.99 21.28
C GLN A 189 -1.18 -22.04 19.80
N LEU A 190 0.04 -21.62 19.44
CA LEU A 190 0.49 -21.59 18.06
C LEU A 190 1.68 -22.51 17.83
N ASN A 191 1.68 -23.17 16.69
CA ASN A 191 2.69 -24.13 16.29
C ASN A 191 2.94 -24.01 14.79
N TRP A 192 4.15 -23.63 14.41
CA TRP A 192 4.53 -23.39 13.03
C TRP A 192 5.70 -24.29 12.64
N ASP A 193 5.40 -25.31 11.85
CA ASP A 193 6.40 -26.15 11.19
C ASP A 193 6.67 -25.57 9.80
N TYR A 194 7.67 -24.72 9.69
CA TYR A 194 8.05 -24.11 8.40
C TYR A 194 8.94 -25.03 7.56
N GLY A 195 9.36 -26.18 8.09
CA GLY A 195 9.99 -27.25 7.32
C GLY A 195 8.98 -27.98 6.44
N VAL A 196 7.81 -28.31 7.00
CA VAL A 196 6.67 -28.88 6.28
C VAL A 196 5.89 -27.78 5.53
N GLY A 197 5.78 -26.60 6.14
CA GLY A 197 4.99 -25.47 5.65
C GLY A 197 3.56 -25.46 6.19
N ILE A 198 3.37 -25.77 7.48
CA ILE A 198 2.06 -25.73 8.16
C ILE A 198 2.16 -24.86 9.41
N ALA A 199 1.30 -23.84 9.50
CA ALA A 199 1.07 -23.07 10.71
C ALA A 199 -0.29 -23.44 11.31
N LYS A 200 -0.31 -23.80 12.59
CA LYS A 200 -1.49 -24.24 13.35
C LYS A 200 -1.82 -23.25 14.46
N VAL A 201 -3.12 -23.04 14.65
CA VAL A 201 -3.69 -22.41 15.85
C VAL A 201 -4.51 -23.46 16.58
N ASP A 202 -4.23 -23.65 17.85
CA ASP A 202 -4.92 -24.57 18.75
C ASP A 202 -5.31 -23.85 20.05
N ALA A 203 -6.25 -22.92 19.93
CA ALA A 203 -6.82 -22.17 21.04
C ALA A 203 -8.25 -22.67 21.34
N PRO A 204 -8.76 -22.53 22.58
CA PRO A 204 -10.08 -23.04 22.93
C PRO A 204 -11.23 -22.52 22.05
N ALA A 205 -11.11 -21.28 21.53
CA ALA A 205 -12.11 -20.65 20.66
C ALA A 205 -11.61 -20.46 19.21
N SER A 206 -10.49 -21.05 18.83
CA SER A 206 -9.97 -20.97 17.46
C SER A 206 -9.04 -22.14 17.17
N GLN A 207 -9.46 -23.02 16.27
CA GLN A 207 -8.67 -24.20 15.89
C GLN A 207 -8.62 -24.30 14.37
N GLY A 208 -7.41 -24.38 13.82
CA GLY A 208 -7.23 -24.49 12.38
C GLY A 208 -5.77 -24.52 11.96
N ALA A 209 -5.57 -24.51 10.64
CA ALA A 209 -4.26 -24.46 10.05
C ALA A 209 -4.26 -23.74 8.70
N THR A 210 -3.10 -23.21 8.33
CA THR A 210 -2.80 -22.69 6.99
C THR A 210 -1.50 -23.29 6.47
N GLY A 211 -1.38 -23.38 5.15
CA GLY A 211 -0.18 -23.81 4.45
C GLY A 211 -0.42 -25.05 3.61
N VAL A 212 0.56 -25.96 3.60
CA VAL A 212 0.56 -27.15 2.74
C VAL A 212 -0.26 -28.29 3.37
N LEU A 213 -1.59 -28.20 3.27
CA LEU A 213 -2.53 -28.97 4.09
C LEU A 213 -2.45 -30.49 3.85
N ASN A 214 -2.15 -30.93 2.63
CA ASN A 214 -2.00 -32.36 2.31
C ASN A 214 -0.61 -32.94 2.65
N ALA A 215 0.33 -32.12 3.15
CA ALA A 215 1.67 -32.59 3.51
C ALA A 215 1.67 -33.57 4.69
N VAL A 216 0.57 -33.62 5.45
CA VAL A 216 0.33 -34.56 6.55
C VAL A 216 -1.02 -35.25 6.36
N GLY A 217 -1.13 -36.50 6.82
CA GLY A 217 -2.37 -37.27 6.65
C GLY A 217 -3.58 -36.67 7.37
N SER A 218 -3.38 -36.03 8.52
CA SER A 218 -4.43 -35.29 9.26
C SER A 218 -3.76 -34.24 10.15
N ILE A 219 -4.35 -33.06 10.22
CA ILE A 219 -3.95 -32.00 11.15
C ILE A 219 -4.77 -32.16 12.42
N GLU A 220 -4.12 -32.69 13.45
CA GLU A 220 -4.72 -32.92 14.76
C GLU A 220 -4.58 -31.69 15.67
N LEU A 221 -5.71 -31.19 16.17
CA LEU A 221 -5.84 -30.10 17.16
C LEU A 221 -6.63 -30.61 18.38
N THR A 222 -6.87 -29.78 19.39
CA THR A 222 -7.49 -30.22 20.64
C THR A 222 -8.93 -30.75 20.44
N ASP A 223 -9.81 -29.98 19.78
CA ASP A 223 -11.22 -30.32 19.55
C ASP A 223 -11.55 -30.61 18.07
N VAL A 224 -10.58 -30.41 17.17
CA VAL A 224 -10.76 -30.48 15.72
C VAL A 224 -9.68 -31.37 15.09
N SER A 225 -10.07 -32.14 14.06
CA SER A 225 -9.12 -32.70 13.08
C SER A 225 -9.49 -32.22 11.67
N ILE A 226 -8.48 -31.90 10.86
CA ILE A 226 -8.65 -31.47 9.47
C ILE A 226 -7.92 -32.45 8.56
N HIS A 227 -8.64 -33.02 7.60
CA HIS A 227 -8.08 -33.84 6.53
C HIS A 227 -8.36 -33.17 5.19
N SER A 228 -7.32 -32.83 4.44
CA SER A 228 -7.41 -32.10 3.17
C SER A 228 -6.59 -32.77 2.08
N GLU A 229 -7.17 -32.86 0.88
CA GLU A 229 -6.45 -33.25 -0.33
C GLU A 229 -5.87 -32.03 -1.07
N ASN A 230 -6.27 -30.81 -0.67
CA ASN A 230 -5.71 -29.59 -1.24
C ASN A 230 -4.23 -29.46 -0.88
N ASP A 231 -3.41 -29.09 -1.87
CA ASP A 231 -1.98 -28.80 -1.66
C ASP A 231 -1.82 -27.63 -0.70
N PHE A 232 -2.34 -26.46 -1.07
CA PHE A 232 -2.28 -25.25 -0.25
C PHE A 232 -3.67 -24.75 0.15
N GLY A 233 -3.79 -24.23 1.37
CA GLY A 233 -5.00 -23.54 1.81
C GLY A 233 -5.02 -23.23 3.29
N THR A 234 -6.18 -22.77 3.73
CA THR A 234 -6.46 -22.41 5.12
C THR A 234 -7.80 -22.99 5.51
N VAL A 235 -7.87 -23.61 6.69
CA VAL A 235 -9.11 -24.12 7.30
C VAL A 235 -9.13 -23.70 8.76
N ILE A 236 -10.19 -23.01 9.17
CA ILE A 236 -10.32 -22.46 10.52
C ILE A 236 -11.72 -22.73 11.07
N VAL A 237 -11.81 -23.12 12.35
CA VAL A 237 -13.05 -23.33 13.09
C VAL A 237 -13.11 -22.32 14.23
N VAL A 238 -14.17 -21.52 14.26
CA VAL A 238 -14.42 -20.50 15.30
C VAL A 238 -15.87 -20.54 15.77
N PRO A 239 -16.14 -20.21 17.05
CA PRO A 239 -17.49 -20.11 17.57
C PRO A 239 -18.16 -18.79 17.16
N LEU A 240 -19.44 -18.88 16.82
CA LEU A 240 -20.32 -17.72 16.58
C LEU A 240 -21.04 -17.24 17.85
N ASP A 241 -20.91 -17.97 18.96
CA ASP A 241 -21.52 -17.66 20.26
C ASP A 241 -20.50 -17.26 21.34
N GLY A 242 -19.22 -17.05 20.97
CA GLY A 242 -18.15 -16.62 21.88
C GLY A 242 -17.64 -17.68 22.86
N LYS A 243 -18.14 -18.92 22.80
CA LYS A 243 -17.75 -20.00 23.73
C LYS A 243 -16.63 -20.87 23.15
N PRO A 244 -15.82 -21.55 23.98
CA PRO A 244 -14.87 -22.56 23.49
C PRO A 244 -15.54 -23.59 22.58
N ILE A 245 -14.84 -24.06 21.54
CA ILE A 245 -15.35 -24.97 20.48
C ILE A 245 -16.04 -26.19 21.09
N ALA A 246 -15.43 -26.83 22.10
CA ALA A 246 -16.01 -27.97 22.81
C ALA A 246 -17.44 -27.72 23.34
N SER A 247 -17.75 -26.48 23.72
CA SER A 247 -19.02 -26.07 24.36
C SER A 247 -19.91 -25.17 23.50
N SER A 248 -19.39 -24.64 22.39
CA SER A 248 -20.13 -23.76 21.47
C SER A 248 -21.27 -24.53 20.81
N ARG A 249 -22.42 -23.86 20.62
CA ARG A 249 -23.59 -24.45 19.95
C ARG A 249 -23.71 -24.05 18.48
N LYS A 250 -22.88 -23.10 18.04
CA LYS A 250 -22.89 -22.60 16.67
C LYS A 250 -21.46 -22.27 16.24
N LEU A 251 -20.93 -23.04 15.30
CA LEU A 251 -19.57 -22.90 14.80
C LEU A 251 -19.58 -22.41 13.35
N LEU A 252 -18.61 -21.58 13.00
CA LEU A 252 -18.23 -21.28 11.62
C LEU A 252 -16.98 -22.08 11.30
N VAL A 253 -17.05 -22.87 10.23
CA VAL A 253 -15.90 -23.46 9.56
C VAL A 253 -15.68 -22.69 8.27
N GLN A 254 -14.52 -22.06 8.14
CA GLN A 254 -14.12 -21.33 6.94
C GLN A 254 -12.94 -22.04 6.28
N ALA A 255 -13.01 -22.21 4.96
CA ALA A 255 -11.95 -22.81 4.16
C ALA A 255 -11.70 -22.03 2.87
N PHE A 256 -10.44 -21.88 2.51
CA PHE A 256 -10.00 -21.22 1.27
C PHE A 256 -8.68 -21.83 0.80
N THR A 257 -8.40 -21.76 -0.50
CA THR A 257 -7.23 -22.37 -1.13
C THR A 257 -6.44 -21.33 -1.91
N GLU A 258 -6.76 -21.14 -3.18
CA GLU A 258 -6.08 -20.25 -4.13
C GLU A 258 -7.15 -19.54 -4.98
N ASP A 259 -6.87 -18.30 -5.38
CA ASP A 259 -7.65 -17.58 -6.37
C ASP A 259 -6.77 -17.01 -7.49
N LYS A 260 -7.38 -16.83 -8.67
CA LYS A 260 -6.76 -16.13 -9.81
C LYS A 260 -7.85 -15.66 -10.78
N PRO A 261 -7.62 -14.62 -11.60
CA PRO A 261 -8.51 -14.32 -12.71
C PRO A 261 -8.63 -15.52 -13.67
N TYR A 262 -9.80 -15.69 -14.29
CA TYR A 262 -10.01 -16.71 -15.32
C TYR A 262 -9.02 -16.52 -16.48
N GLY A 263 -8.28 -17.56 -16.83
CA GLY A 263 -7.28 -17.49 -17.91
C GLY A 263 -5.96 -16.79 -17.54
N PHE A 264 -5.72 -16.49 -16.27
CA PHE A 264 -4.39 -16.07 -15.81
C PHE A 264 -3.38 -17.20 -16.05
N ALA A 265 -2.24 -16.85 -16.63
CA ALA A 265 -1.18 -17.80 -16.95
C ALA A 265 0.21 -17.21 -16.76
N SER A 266 1.14 -18.05 -16.31
CA SER A 266 2.57 -17.77 -16.25
C SER A 266 3.38 -19.00 -16.65
N VAL A 267 4.62 -18.77 -17.08
CA VAL A 267 5.56 -19.83 -17.46
C VAL A 267 6.84 -19.73 -16.64
N PRO A 268 7.47 -20.87 -16.27
CA PRO A 268 8.74 -20.83 -15.56
C PRO A 268 9.84 -20.23 -16.44
N VAL A 269 10.65 -19.35 -15.86
CA VAL A 269 11.84 -18.78 -16.48
C VAL A 269 13.01 -18.88 -15.51
N ASN A 270 14.21 -19.16 -16.02
CA ASN A 270 15.42 -19.16 -15.21
C ASN A 270 16.08 -17.79 -15.32
N GLN A 271 16.22 -17.10 -14.19
CA GLN A 271 16.88 -15.80 -14.09
C GLN A 271 17.75 -15.81 -12.82
N ASP A 272 19.02 -15.43 -12.96
CA ASP A 272 19.98 -15.38 -11.85
C ASP A 272 20.10 -16.69 -11.04
N GLY A 273 19.98 -17.84 -11.72
CA GLY A 273 20.01 -19.16 -11.08
C GLY A 273 18.77 -19.51 -10.25
N LYS A 274 17.71 -18.68 -10.30
CA LYS A 274 16.40 -18.94 -9.68
C LYS A 274 15.36 -19.24 -10.76
N THR A 275 14.46 -20.17 -10.46
CA THR A 275 13.27 -20.40 -11.29
C THR A 275 12.17 -19.45 -10.85
N LEU A 276 11.94 -18.41 -11.64
CA LEU A 276 10.85 -17.45 -11.50
C LEU A 276 9.66 -17.87 -12.37
N GLN A 277 8.54 -17.19 -12.22
CA GLN A 277 7.39 -17.25 -13.10
C GLN A 277 7.31 -15.95 -13.90
N LYS A 278 7.23 -16.04 -15.23
CA LYS A 278 6.94 -14.90 -16.12
C LYS A 278 5.47 -14.91 -16.48
N ILE A 279 4.76 -13.82 -16.22
CA ILE A 279 3.34 -13.67 -16.56
C ILE A 279 3.20 -13.63 -18.08
N THR A 280 2.31 -14.46 -18.62
CA THR A 280 2.00 -14.52 -20.07
C THR A 280 0.57 -14.10 -20.39
N SER A 281 -0.31 -14.07 -19.38
CA SER A 281 -1.69 -13.59 -19.49
C SER A 281 -2.14 -13.14 -18.11
N LEU A 282 -2.72 -11.94 -18.01
CA LEU A 282 -3.34 -11.47 -16.76
C LEU A 282 -4.72 -12.13 -16.50
N GLY A 283 -5.30 -12.78 -17.50
CA GLY A 283 -6.66 -13.30 -17.46
C GLY A 283 -7.71 -12.20 -17.44
N THR A 284 -8.96 -12.60 -17.22
CA THR A 284 -10.12 -11.72 -17.10
C THR A 284 -10.99 -12.14 -15.93
N GLY A 285 -12.00 -11.33 -15.60
CA GLY A 285 -13.05 -11.76 -14.69
C GLY A 285 -13.81 -12.99 -15.23
N PRO A 286 -14.49 -13.75 -14.36
CA PRO A 286 -14.51 -13.58 -12.90
C PRO A 286 -13.23 -14.12 -12.25
N MET A 287 -13.02 -13.81 -10.97
CA MET A 287 -12.05 -14.56 -10.17
C MET A 287 -12.47 -16.03 -10.15
N ASN A 288 -11.51 -16.93 -10.33
CA ASN A 288 -11.65 -18.36 -10.13
C ASN A 288 -11.08 -18.71 -8.76
N VAL A 289 -11.82 -19.50 -7.98
CA VAL A 289 -11.35 -20.04 -6.71
C VAL A 289 -11.21 -21.55 -6.84
N LYS A 290 -10.09 -22.10 -6.37
CA LYS A 290 -9.80 -23.52 -6.47
C LYS A 290 -10.71 -24.30 -5.52
N ASN A 291 -11.25 -25.41 -5.99
CA ASN A 291 -12.19 -26.23 -5.22
C ASN A 291 -11.58 -26.72 -3.91
N VAL A 292 -12.35 -26.64 -2.82
CA VAL A 292 -12.00 -27.25 -1.54
C VAL A 292 -12.26 -28.76 -1.60
N SER A 293 -11.27 -29.57 -1.20
CA SER A 293 -11.38 -30.99 -0.94
C SER A 293 -10.90 -31.27 0.49
N THR A 294 -11.78 -31.00 1.45
CA THR A 294 -11.46 -31.05 2.89
C THR A 294 -12.61 -31.64 3.68
N SER A 295 -12.29 -32.45 4.68
CA SER A 295 -13.20 -32.89 5.73
C SER A 295 -12.74 -32.43 7.10
N VAL A 296 -13.70 -32.12 7.96
CA VAL A 296 -13.48 -31.65 9.32
C VAL A 296 -14.15 -32.62 10.29
N THR A 297 -13.42 -32.97 11.34
CA THR A 297 -13.91 -33.80 12.44
C THR A 297 -13.96 -32.98 13.72
N LEU A 298 -15.12 -32.92 14.35
CA LEU A 298 -15.32 -32.34 15.68
C LEU A 298 -15.20 -33.45 16.73
N LYS A 299 -14.21 -33.34 17.61
CA LYS A 299 -13.86 -34.35 18.61
C LYS A 299 -14.77 -34.26 19.83
N GLY A 300 -15.26 -35.41 20.30
CA GLY A 300 -16.15 -35.45 21.48
C GLY A 300 -17.51 -34.77 21.28
N ILE A 301 -17.86 -34.38 20.05
CA ILE A 301 -19.10 -33.72 19.68
C ILE A 301 -19.92 -34.69 18.83
N THR A 302 -21.08 -35.11 19.34
CA THR A 302 -22.01 -36.03 18.64
C THR A 302 -23.43 -35.46 18.50
N ASP A 303 -23.67 -34.28 19.07
CA ASP A 303 -24.99 -33.64 19.15
C ASP A 303 -25.20 -32.58 18.04
N VAL A 304 -24.53 -32.75 16.89
CA VAL A 304 -24.72 -31.91 15.70
C VAL A 304 -26.10 -32.14 15.11
N THR A 305 -26.85 -31.06 14.91
CA THR A 305 -28.19 -31.09 14.32
C THR A 305 -28.18 -30.71 12.85
N ASN A 306 -27.36 -29.73 12.47
CA ASN A 306 -27.28 -29.23 11.10
C ASN A 306 -25.83 -28.93 10.71
N VAL A 307 -25.50 -29.21 9.44
CA VAL A 307 -24.32 -28.68 8.76
C VAL A 307 -24.76 -28.18 7.40
N TYR A 308 -24.42 -26.95 7.05
CA TYR A 308 -24.77 -26.38 5.76
C TYR A 308 -23.73 -25.35 5.30
N ALA A 309 -23.53 -25.30 4.00
CA ALA A 309 -22.70 -24.31 3.35
C ALA A 309 -23.47 -23.01 3.15
N LEU A 310 -22.73 -21.90 3.18
CA LEU A 310 -23.26 -20.58 2.86
C LEU A 310 -22.72 -20.10 1.51
N ASP A 311 -23.43 -19.18 0.90
CA ASP A 311 -22.86 -18.33 -0.14
C ASP A 311 -21.91 -17.29 0.47
N MET A 312 -21.28 -16.46 -0.38
CA MET A 312 -20.36 -15.44 0.10
C MET A 312 -21.05 -14.32 0.88
N ASN A 313 -22.34 -14.10 0.68
CA ASN A 313 -23.08 -13.10 1.45
C ASN A 313 -23.63 -13.71 2.77
N GLY A 314 -23.23 -14.93 3.13
CA GLY A 314 -23.59 -15.55 4.40
C GLY A 314 -25.02 -16.10 4.44
N TYR A 315 -25.70 -16.24 3.30
CA TYR A 315 -27.02 -16.88 3.22
C TYR A 315 -26.87 -18.39 3.04
N TYR A 316 -27.90 -19.13 3.43
CA TYR A 316 -27.96 -20.57 3.21
C TYR A 316 -27.83 -20.90 1.72
N LYS A 317 -26.90 -21.78 1.38
CA LYS A 317 -26.72 -22.28 0.03
C LYS A 317 -27.27 -23.70 -0.11
N GLU A 318 -26.73 -24.64 0.67
CA GLU A 318 -27.07 -26.06 0.57
C GLU A 318 -26.64 -26.84 1.83
N PRO A 319 -27.24 -28.00 2.11
CA PRO A 319 -26.85 -28.81 3.26
C PRO A 319 -25.56 -29.59 2.97
N SER A 320 -24.79 -29.86 4.02
CA SER A 320 -23.63 -30.76 4.01
C SER A 320 -23.92 -31.99 4.86
N THR A 321 -23.57 -33.16 4.35
CA THR A 321 -23.75 -34.41 5.09
C THR A 321 -22.56 -34.67 6.00
N GLY A 322 -22.86 -35.15 7.21
CA GLY A 322 -21.87 -35.61 8.17
C GLY A 322 -22.35 -36.86 8.87
N SER A 323 -21.47 -37.47 9.66
CA SER A 323 -21.80 -38.67 10.43
C SER A 323 -21.11 -38.66 11.79
N ALA A 324 -21.82 -39.14 12.80
CA ALA A 324 -21.26 -39.39 14.11
C ALA A 324 -20.63 -40.79 14.14
N SER A 325 -19.38 -40.89 14.59
CA SER A 325 -18.68 -42.15 14.77
C SER A 325 -17.65 -42.04 15.90
N ALA A 326 -17.57 -43.07 16.75
CA ALA A 326 -16.61 -43.16 17.85
C ALA A 326 -16.53 -41.91 18.76
N GLY A 327 -17.67 -41.25 19.02
CA GLY A 327 -17.74 -40.04 19.85
C GLY A 327 -17.38 -38.73 19.14
N ASN A 328 -17.13 -38.77 17.83
CA ASN A 328 -16.80 -37.60 17.01
C ASN A 328 -17.87 -37.39 15.93
N TYR A 329 -17.88 -36.21 15.32
CA TYR A 329 -18.72 -35.90 14.17
C TYR A 329 -17.88 -35.39 13.00
N THR A 330 -17.93 -36.08 11.86
CA THR A 330 -17.13 -35.77 10.66
C THR A 330 -18.04 -35.38 9.50
N PHE A 331 -17.67 -34.32 8.78
CA PHE A 331 -18.38 -33.86 7.58
C PHE A 331 -17.40 -33.32 6.53
N ALA A 332 -17.80 -33.38 5.26
CA ALA A 332 -17.06 -32.80 4.15
C ALA A 332 -17.50 -31.36 3.91
N LEU A 333 -16.54 -30.50 3.57
CA LEU A 333 -16.81 -29.14 3.10
C LEU A 333 -17.26 -29.17 1.63
N LYS A 334 -18.08 -28.21 1.23
CA LYS A 334 -18.51 -28.10 -0.18
C LYS A 334 -17.39 -27.55 -1.04
N PRO A 335 -17.12 -28.12 -2.23
CA PRO A 335 -16.01 -27.68 -3.07
C PRO A 335 -16.04 -26.20 -3.47
N ASN A 336 -17.24 -25.65 -3.66
CA ASN A 336 -17.49 -24.30 -4.17
C ASN A 336 -18.08 -23.37 -3.08
N ALA A 337 -17.69 -23.54 -1.82
CA ALA A 337 -18.13 -22.67 -0.72
C ALA A 337 -16.98 -22.40 0.26
N MET A 338 -16.87 -21.15 0.70
CA MET A 338 -15.86 -20.74 1.68
C MET A 338 -16.34 -20.87 3.12
N TYR A 339 -17.65 -20.84 3.36
CA TYR A 339 -18.23 -20.85 4.70
C TYR A 339 -19.15 -22.04 4.91
N THR A 340 -19.01 -22.71 6.03
CA THR A 340 -19.89 -23.79 6.50
C THR A 340 -20.26 -23.51 7.95
N VAL A 341 -21.55 -23.57 8.28
CA VAL A 341 -22.03 -23.42 9.67
C VAL A 341 -22.43 -24.78 10.21
N VAL A 342 -22.04 -25.02 11.46
CA VAL A 342 -22.43 -26.21 12.23
C VAL A 342 -23.29 -25.76 13.40
N GLU A 343 -24.49 -26.32 13.50
CA GLU A 343 -25.38 -26.13 14.64
C GLU A 343 -25.46 -27.42 15.47
N ARG A 344 -25.51 -27.24 16.79
CA ARG A 344 -25.67 -28.33 17.76
C ARG A 344 -26.98 -28.22 18.50
N ALA A 345 -27.41 -29.32 19.10
CA ALA A 345 -28.60 -29.39 19.92
C ALA A 345 -28.60 -28.29 21.00
N GLY A 346 -29.75 -27.62 21.15
CA GLY A 346 -29.92 -26.52 22.11
C GLY A 346 -29.37 -25.17 21.64
N VAL A 347 -29.05 -24.99 20.35
CA VAL A 347 -28.85 -23.64 19.78
C VAL A 347 -30.10 -22.80 19.98
N GLY A 348 -29.94 -21.56 20.47
CA GLY A 348 -31.07 -20.73 20.91
C GLY A 348 -32.04 -20.33 19.79
N ASN A 349 -31.51 -20.13 18.58
CA ASN A 349 -32.25 -19.81 17.36
C ASN A 349 -31.74 -20.72 16.23
N PRO A 350 -32.22 -21.98 16.14
CA PRO A 350 -31.81 -22.87 15.05
C PRO A 350 -32.23 -22.26 13.72
N TYR A 351 -31.36 -22.30 12.74
CA TYR A 351 -31.70 -21.80 11.42
C TYR A 351 -32.79 -22.68 10.79
N VAL A 352 -33.84 -22.04 10.28
CA VAL A 352 -34.87 -22.68 9.47
C VAL A 352 -34.64 -22.23 8.03
N PRO A 353 -34.20 -23.12 7.13
CA PRO A 353 -33.99 -22.78 5.73
C PRO A 353 -35.24 -22.16 5.13
N LYS A 354 -35.13 -20.89 4.73
CA LYS A 354 -36.10 -20.26 3.86
C LYS A 354 -35.59 -20.46 2.43
N PRO A 355 -36.41 -20.94 1.49
CA PRO A 355 -36.05 -20.89 0.08
C PRO A 355 -35.82 -19.42 -0.29
N THR A 356 -34.57 -19.05 -0.55
CA THR A 356 -34.27 -17.81 -1.26
C THR A 356 -34.64 -18.07 -2.71
N VAL A 357 -35.80 -17.57 -3.13
CA VAL A 357 -36.13 -17.47 -4.55
C VAL A 357 -35.57 -16.13 -5.00
N PRO A 358 -34.51 -16.09 -5.82
CA PRO A 358 -34.07 -14.83 -6.41
C PRO A 358 -35.26 -14.24 -7.15
N SER A 359 -35.73 -13.06 -6.75
CA SER A 359 -36.69 -12.33 -7.58
C SER A 359 -35.98 -11.93 -8.86
N GLU A 360 -36.63 -12.11 -10.01
CA GLU A 360 -36.08 -11.56 -11.26
C GLU A 360 -35.78 -10.07 -11.08
N PRO A 361 -34.57 -9.61 -11.45
CA PRO A 361 -34.19 -8.25 -11.21
C PRO A 361 -35.06 -7.32 -12.06
N VAL A 362 -35.63 -6.29 -11.42
CA VAL A 362 -36.38 -5.26 -12.15
C VAL A 362 -35.40 -4.24 -12.69
N TYR A 363 -35.20 -4.24 -14.00
CA TYR A 363 -34.32 -3.30 -14.69
C TYR A 363 -34.81 -2.92 -16.09
N VAL A 364 -34.26 -1.85 -16.63
CA VAL A 364 -34.41 -1.42 -18.02
C VAL A 364 -33.01 -1.14 -18.57
N TRP A 365 -32.69 -1.78 -19.70
CA TRP A 365 -31.44 -1.61 -20.42
C TRP A 365 -31.76 -1.10 -21.82
N TRP A 366 -31.05 -0.08 -22.29
CA TRP A 366 -31.17 0.40 -23.67
C TRP A 366 -29.84 0.88 -24.23
N GLU A 367 -29.69 0.73 -25.54
CA GLU A 367 -28.46 1.04 -26.25
C GLU A 367 -28.40 2.52 -26.64
N ALA A 368 -27.21 3.10 -26.65
CA ALA A 368 -27.05 4.52 -26.93
C ALA A 368 -27.28 4.85 -28.41
N GLU A 369 -26.85 3.99 -29.32
CA GLU A 369 -27.02 4.14 -30.76
C GLU A 369 -28.49 4.04 -31.21
N GLU A 370 -29.38 3.47 -30.40
CA GLU A 370 -30.82 3.33 -30.68
C GLU A 370 -31.64 4.59 -30.33
N ALA A 371 -31.02 5.78 -30.39
CA ALA A 371 -31.69 7.04 -30.11
C ALA A 371 -32.83 7.33 -31.11
N LEU A 372 -33.97 7.81 -30.59
CA LEU A 372 -35.09 8.28 -31.43
C LEU A 372 -34.71 9.53 -32.23
N GLU A 373 -33.83 10.36 -31.65
CA GLU A 373 -33.34 11.59 -32.26
C GLU A 373 -31.94 11.89 -31.69
N THR A 374 -30.97 12.12 -32.57
CA THR A 374 -29.59 12.47 -32.21
C THR A 374 -28.96 13.34 -33.29
N ASN A 375 -27.99 14.18 -32.91
CA ASN A 375 -27.12 14.91 -33.84
C ASN A 375 -25.64 14.49 -33.72
N TYR A 376 -25.36 13.34 -33.11
CA TYR A 376 -24.02 12.75 -33.15
C TYR A 376 -23.57 12.52 -34.60
N PRO A 377 -22.27 12.69 -34.91
CA PRO A 377 -21.75 12.43 -36.24
C PRO A 377 -21.83 10.94 -36.57
N ALA A 378 -22.05 10.61 -37.83
CA ALA A 378 -22.09 9.20 -38.28
C ALA A 378 -20.74 8.48 -38.16
N THR A 379 -19.63 9.22 -38.11
CA THR A 379 -18.27 8.68 -37.92
C THR A 379 -17.43 9.61 -37.04
N SER A 380 -16.51 9.03 -36.28
CA SER A 380 -15.52 9.71 -35.44
C SER A 380 -14.24 8.86 -35.33
N SER A 381 -13.16 9.37 -34.72
CA SER A 381 -11.96 8.55 -34.46
C SER A 381 -12.17 7.43 -33.42
N PHE A 382 -13.35 7.39 -32.80
CA PHE A 382 -13.78 6.37 -31.85
C PHE A 382 -14.89 5.45 -32.38
N SER A 383 -15.32 5.62 -33.64
CA SER A 383 -16.31 4.73 -34.25
C SER A 383 -15.83 3.28 -34.25
N VAL A 384 -16.77 2.33 -34.24
CA VAL A 384 -16.48 0.89 -34.10
C VAL A 384 -15.64 0.29 -35.21
N ASP A 385 -15.61 0.90 -36.41
CA ASP A 385 -14.69 0.53 -37.48
C ASP A 385 -13.21 0.69 -37.09
N THR A 386 -12.92 1.48 -36.05
CA THR A 386 -11.59 1.65 -35.47
C THR A 386 -11.27 0.67 -34.33
N LEU A 387 -12.20 -0.25 -34.02
CA LEU A 387 -12.16 -1.25 -32.95
C LEU A 387 -12.36 -2.70 -33.47
N PRO A 388 -11.61 -3.14 -34.49
CA PRO A 388 -11.88 -4.41 -35.19
C PRO A 388 -11.85 -5.63 -34.27
N ASP A 389 -11.01 -5.62 -33.23
CA ASP A 389 -10.76 -6.76 -32.35
C ASP A 389 -11.54 -6.71 -31.03
N THR A 390 -12.25 -5.61 -30.76
CA THR A 390 -12.86 -5.34 -29.45
C THR A 390 -14.27 -4.75 -29.52
N ARG A 391 -14.86 -4.68 -30.72
CA ARG A 391 -16.23 -4.17 -30.90
C ARG A 391 -17.27 -4.97 -30.10
N ASP A 392 -17.00 -6.25 -29.85
CA ASP A 392 -17.82 -7.16 -29.05
C ASP A 392 -17.85 -6.80 -27.56
N ARG A 393 -16.95 -5.90 -27.11
CA ARG A 393 -16.96 -5.35 -25.76
C ARG A 393 -17.93 -4.16 -25.60
N LEU A 394 -18.47 -3.63 -26.70
CA LEU A 394 -19.54 -2.63 -26.69
C LEU A 394 -20.89 -3.34 -26.66
N SER A 395 -21.84 -2.74 -25.94
CA SER A 395 -23.22 -3.18 -25.96
C SER A 395 -23.81 -2.87 -27.34
N GLY A 396 -24.61 -3.77 -27.91
CA GLY A 396 -25.07 -3.64 -29.30
C GLY A 396 -23.97 -3.73 -30.38
N SER A 397 -22.69 -3.82 -30.00
CA SER A 397 -21.53 -3.71 -30.89
C SER A 397 -21.39 -2.36 -31.63
N ASP A 398 -22.05 -1.31 -31.13
CA ASP A 398 -21.92 0.08 -31.60
C ASP A 398 -22.03 1.05 -30.41
N TRP A 399 -21.76 2.35 -30.62
CA TRP A 399 -21.93 3.38 -29.61
C TRP A 399 -21.95 4.80 -30.22
N LEU A 400 -22.61 5.75 -29.56
CA LEU A 400 -22.60 7.16 -29.99
C LEU A 400 -21.26 7.82 -29.65
N SER A 401 -20.50 8.26 -30.66
CA SER A 401 -19.15 8.81 -30.45
C SER A 401 -18.84 10.10 -31.21
N THR A 402 -17.95 10.93 -30.64
CA THR A 402 -17.47 12.18 -31.24
C THR A 402 -16.12 12.63 -30.65
N ASP A 403 -15.29 13.33 -31.43
CA ASP A 403 -13.95 13.80 -31.05
C ASP A 403 -13.55 15.16 -31.64
N ASN A 404 -14.33 15.69 -32.59
CA ASN A 404 -13.93 16.80 -33.46
C ASN A 404 -14.94 17.96 -33.52
N ILE A 405 -15.85 18.06 -32.55
CA ILE A 405 -16.85 19.16 -32.53
C ILE A 405 -16.33 20.27 -31.60
N PRO A 406 -16.07 21.49 -32.08
CA PRO A 406 -15.61 22.58 -31.22
C PRO A 406 -16.64 22.95 -30.15
N SER A 407 -16.17 23.37 -28.98
CA SER A 407 -17.02 23.85 -27.87
C SER A 407 -17.94 25.02 -28.28
N SER A 408 -17.53 25.79 -29.29
CA SER A 408 -18.27 26.91 -29.89
C SER A 408 -19.45 26.51 -30.77
N SER A 409 -19.68 25.22 -31.00
CA SER A 409 -20.83 24.74 -31.76
C SER A 409 -22.15 25.19 -31.11
N ALA A 410 -23.02 25.80 -31.91
CA ALA A 410 -24.35 26.22 -31.44
C ALA A 410 -25.26 25.03 -31.08
N ASN A 411 -24.95 23.84 -31.58
CA ASN A 411 -25.69 22.61 -31.34
C ASN A 411 -24.75 21.56 -30.73
N PRO A 412 -24.66 21.47 -29.38
CA PRO A 412 -23.90 20.41 -28.74
C PRO A 412 -24.48 19.03 -29.11
N PRO A 413 -23.67 17.96 -29.14
CA PRO A 413 -24.17 16.61 -29.36
C PRO A 413 -25.21 16.20 -28.30
N TYR A 414 -26.32 15.62 -28.73
CA TYR A 414 -27.42 15.18 -27.88
C TYR A 414 -28.04 13.88 -28.41
N ALA A 415 -28.74 13.17 -27.55
CA ALA A 415 -29.61 12.06 -27.94
C ALA A 415 -30.86 12.00 -27.06
N LYS A 416 -31.96 11.50 -27.63
CA LYS A 416 -33.28 11.37 -27.00
C LYS A 416 -33.82 9.96 -27.19
N TYR A 417 -34.45 9.44 -26.15
CA TYR A 417 -34.94 8.06 -26.07
C TYR A 417 -36.35 8.04 -25.46
N GLU A 418 -37.11 6.99 -25.77
CA GLU A 418 -38.31 6.60 -25.04
C GLU A 418 -37.97 5.32 -24.26
N VAL A 419 -38.16 5.36 -22.94
CA VAL A 419 -37.80 4.28 -22.02
C VAL A 419 -39.09 3.76 -21.39
N ASP A 420 -39.37 2.46 -21.54
CA ASP A 420 -40.55 1.82 -20.94
C ASP A 420 -40.20 1.27 -19.55
N VAL A 421 -40.71 1.93 -18.51
CA VAL A 421 -40.42 1.60 -17.11
C VAL A 421 -41.43 0.54 -16.64
N PRO A 422 -40.99 -0.64 -16.17
CA PRO A 422 -41.87 -1.79 -15.93
C PRO A 422 -42.80 -1.63 -14.73
N GLU A 423 -42.38 -0.85 -13.72
CA GLU A 423 -43.15 -0.61 -12.50
C GLU A 423 -42.76 0.71 -11.81
N ASN A 424 -43.64 1.20 -10.93
CA ASN A 424 -43.34 2.37 -10.11
C ASN A 424 -42.14 2.09 -9.17
N GLY A 425 -41.28 3.07 -8.97
CA GLY A 425 -40.25 2.98 -7.93
C GLY A 425 -39.10 3.98 -8.08
N THR A 426 -38.15 3.85 -7.17
CA THR A 426 -36.85 4.50 -7.26
C THR A 426 -35.87 3.52 -7.89
N TYR A 427 -35.21 3.96 -8.96
CA TYR A 427 -34.22 3.22 -9.72
C TYR A 427 -32.86 3.87 -9.52
N THR A 428 -31.81 3.05 -9.41
CA THR A 428 -30.44 3.52 -9.60
C THR A 428 -30.18 3.63 -11.09
N PHE A 429 -29.62 4.75 -11.52
CA PHE A 429 -29.34 5.03 -12.92
C PHE A 429 -27.84 4.95 -13.19
N TYR A 430 -27.45 4.16 -14.18
CA TYR A 430 -26.07 4.00 -14.64
C TYR A 430 -25.95 4.32 -16.12
N VAL A 431 -24.76 4.81 -16.48
CA VAL A 431 -24.38 5.12 -17.86
C VAL A 431 -23.06 4.43 -18.16
N ARG A 432 -22.95 3.76 -19.30
CA ARG A 432 -21.68 3.23 -19.81
C ARG A 432 -21.11 4.18 -20.85
N LYS A 433 -19.96 4.78 -20.54
CA LYS A 433 -19.37 5.87 -21.34
C LYS A 433 -17.85 5.82 -21.38
N PHE A 434 -17.27 6.61 -22.28
CA PHE A 434 -15.84 6.85 -22.32
C PHE A 434 -15.37 7.65 -21.09
N TRP A 435 -14.39 7.12 -20.34
CA TRP A 435 -13.83 7.73 -19.13
C TRP A 435 -13.18 9.10 -19.40
N LEU A 436 -13.36 10.05 -18.46
CA LEU A 436 -12.95 11.47 -18.51
C LEU A 436 -13.49 12.30 -19.71
N HIS A 437 -14.19 11.69 -20.65
CA HIS A 437 -14.74 12.36 -21.82
C HIS A 437 -16.26 12.39 -21.79
N GLY A 438 -16.86 13.40 -22.40
CA GLY A 438 -18.30 13.57 -22.46
C GLY A 438 -18.88 13.91 -21.09
N PRO A 439 -18.48 15.04 -20.45
CA PRO A 439 -19.38 15.65 -19.48
C PRO A 439 -20.69 15.98 -20.19
N PHE A 440 -21.82 15.75 -19.55
CA PHE A 440 -23.13 15.96 -20.14
C PHE A 440 -24.15 16.34 -19.09
N LYS A 441 -25.23 16.96 -19.53
CA LYS A 441 -26.45 17.09 -18.74
C LYS A 441 -27.48 16.08 -19.21
N TRP A 442 -28.29 15.57 -18.30
CA TRP A 442 -29.35 14.61 -18.59
C TRP A 442 -30.62 14.90 -17.79
N ARG A 443 -31.75 14.35 -18.25
CA ARG A 443 -33.01 14.36 -17.51
C ARG A 443 -33.97 13.27 -17.99
N PHE A 444 -34.94 12.94 -17.14
CA PHE A 444 -36.17 12.26 -17.52
C PHE A 444 -37.31 13.26 -17.63
N ASP A 445 -38.15 13.08 -18.64
CA ASP A 445 -39.32 13.89 -18.97
C ASP A 445 -39.01 15.39 -19.02
N ASN A 446 -39.74 16.18 -18.24
CA ASN A 446 -39.58 17.63 -18.14
C ASN A 446 -38.92 18.03 -16.81
N ASN A 447 -38.22 17.11 -16.15
CA ASN A 447 -37.47 17.41 -14.93
C ASN A 447 -36.32 18.39 -15.24
N GLU A 448 -35.75 18.95 -14.18
CA GLU A 448 -34.56 19.78 -14.29
C GLU A 448 -33.37 18.97 -14.82
N TRP A 449 -32.51 19.65 -15.58
CA TRP A 449 -31.28 19.05 -16.09
C TRP A 449 -30.32 18.77 -14.92
N THR A 450 -29.84 17.54 -14.85
CA THR A 450 -28.77 17.13 -13.93
C THR A 450 -27.45 17.13 -14.68
N GLN A 451 -26.43 17.77 -14.13
CA GLN A 451 -25.09 17.85 -14.73
C GLN A 451 -24.22 16.69 -14.25
N LEU A 452 -23.52 16.05 -15.19
CA LEU A 452 -22.38 15.18 -14.94
C LEU A 452 -21.10 15.91 -15.36
N ASP A 453 -20.16 15.99 -14.43
CA ASP A 453 -18.83 16.57 -14.68
C ASP A 453 -17.87 15.53 -15.26
N ARG A 454 -16.72 16.00 -15.74
CA ARG A 454 -15.62 15.15 -16.23
C ARG A 454 -15.10 14.19 -15.15
N ASP A 455 -14.99 14.68 -13.92
CA ASP A 455 -14.45 13.94 -12.78
C ASP A 455 -15.52 13.07 -12.12
N ILE A 456 -15.60 11.81 -12.54
CA ILE A 456 -16.46 10.78 -11.96
C ILE A 456 -15.71 9.46 -11.73
N THR A 457 -16.01 8.81 -10.60
CA THR A 457 -15.48 7.49 -10.25
C THR A 457 -16.06 6.42 -11.18
N LEU A 458 -15.20 5.54 -11.68
CA LEU A 458 -15.59 4.38 -12.48
C LEU A 458 -16.03 3.23 -11.58
N LEU A 459 -17.02 2.47 -12.03
CA LEU A 459 -17.48 1.24 -11.36
C LEU A 459 -16.85 -0.02 -11.98
N ASP A 460 -16.37 0.08 -13.23
CA ASP A 460 -15.62 -0.96 -13.93
C ASP A 460 -14.57 -0.37 -14.89
N ASP A 461 -13.67 -1.23 -15.40
CA ASP A 461 -12.85 -0.88 -16.56
C ASP A 461 -12.87 -1.91 -17.67
N THR A 462 -13.53 -1.54 -18.77
CA THR A 462 -13.52 -2.28 -20.03
C THR A 462 -12.78 -1.46 -21.09
N PHE A 463 -11.51 -1.79 -21.36
CA PHE A 463 -10.76 -1.17 -22.44
C PHE A 463 -11.18 -1.72 -23.81
N LEU A 464 -11.40 -0.82 -24.76
CA LEU A 464 -11.59 -1.14 -26.18
C LEU A 464 -10.22 -1.09 -26.89
N ARG A 465 -9.38 -0.12 -26.56
CA ARG A 465 -7.95 -0.10 -26.92
C ARG A 465 -7.18 0.73 -25.90
N GLN A 466 -5.86 0.92 -26.08
CA GLN A 466 -5.07 1.73 -25.16
C GLN A 466 -5.70 3.13 -24.98
N PHE A 467 -5.93 3.52 -23.73
CA PHE A 467 -6.57 4.78 -23.31
C PHE A 467 -8.02 5.00 -23.74
N ILE A 468 -8.69 4.02 -24.37
CA ILE A 468 -10.09 4.13 -24.77
C ILE A 468 -10.86 2.97 -24.17
N GLY A 469 -11.87 3.30 -23.36
CA GLY A 469 -12.71 2.33 -22.66
C GLY A 469 -14.18 2.69 -22.69
N ALA A 470 -15.02 1.70 -22.37
CA ALA A 470 -16.44 1.85 -22.12
C ALA A 470 -16.72 1.44 -20.68
N ASN A 471 -16.91 2.44 -19.81
CA ASN A 471 -16.90 2.30 -18.37
C ASN A 471 -18.24 2.73 -17.77
N TRP A 472 -18.71 1.96 -16.79
CA TRP A 472 -19.90 2.26 -16.01
C TRP A 472 -19.63 3.35 -14.98
N VAL A 473 -20.57 4.31 -14.92
CA VAL A 473 -20.63 5.36 -13.90
C VAL A 473 -22.03 5.44 -13.31
N ALA A 474 -22.12 5.74 -12.01
CA ALA A 474 -23.39 5.96 -11.34
C ALA A 474 -23.88 7.40 -11.51
N MET A 475 -25.16 7.55 -11.81
CA MET A 475 -25.84 8.86 -11.96
C MET A 475 -26.73 9.19 -10.74
N GLY A 476 -26.67 8.36 -9.69
CA GLY A 476 -27.53 8.44 -8.52
C GLY A 476 -28.88 7.73 -8.73
N SER A 477 -29.93 8.25 -8.09
CA SER A 477 -31.26 7.64 -8.10
C SER A 477 -32.31 8.52 -8.77
N VAL A 478 -33.22 7.91 -9.52
CA VAL A 478 -34.38 8.55 -10.15
C VAL A 478 -35.66 7.87 -9.70
N THR A 479 -36.72 8.64 -9.48
CA THR A 479 -38.05 8.07 -9.16
C THR A 479 -38.93 8.18 -10.39
N LEU A 480 -39.42 7.04 -10.87
CA LEU A 480 -40.18 6.91 -12.10
C LEU A 480 -41.47 6.13 -11.87
N THR A 481 -42.49 6.45 -12.65
CA THR A 481 -43.74 5.69 -12.68
C THR A 481 -43.66 4.57 -13.72
N LYS A 482 -44.58 3.61 -13.66
CA LYS A 482 -44.74 2.61 -14.70
C LYS A 482 -45.18 3.26 -16.01
N GLY A 483 -44.56 2.87 -17.11
CA GLY A 483 -44.91 3.29 -18.46
C GLY A 483 -43.79 4.05 -19.16
N LYS A 484 -44.14 4.74 -20.24
CA LYS A 484 -43.19 5.43 -21.12
C LYS A 484 -42.69 6.73 -20.50
N HIS A 485 -41.38 6.87 -20.42
CA HIS A 485 -40.67 8.08 -19.99
C HIS A 485 -39.71 8.55 -21.08
N ARG A 486 -39.49 9.86 -21.17
CA ARG A 486 -38.55 10.44 -22.15
C ARG A 486 -37.19 10.66 -21.48
N PHE A 487 -36.16 9.95 -21.90
CA PHE A 487 -34.79 10.21 -21.46
C PHE A 487 -34.07 11.06 -22.50
N GLU A 488 -33.35 12.09 -22.07
CA GLU A 488 -32.49 12.85 -22.97
C GLU A 488 -31.21 13.32 -22.28
N PHE A 489 -30.12 13.34 -23.05
CA PHE A 489 -28.85 13.92 -22.62
C PHE A 489 -28.27 14.83 -23.71
N ALA A 490 -27.45 15.80 -23.29
CA ALA A 490 -26.70 16.67 -24.18
C ALA A 490 -25.31 16.92 -23.59
N LEU A 491 -24.27 16.78 -24.42
CA LEU A 491 -22.90 17.05 -24.00
C LEU A 491 -22.73 18.50 -23.57
N THR A 492 -21.87 18.70 -22.58
CA THR A 492 -21.35 20.00 -22.19
C THR A 492 -19.89 20.11 -22.59
N PRO A 493 -19.36 21.32 -22.82
CA PRO A 493 -17.94 21.47 -23.18
C PRO A 493 -17.03 20.83 -22.15
N ASP A 494 -15.98 20.15 -22.61
CA ASP A 494 -14.93 19.67 -21.72
C ASP A 494 -14.16 20.88 -21.15
N PRO A 495 -14.01 21.02 -19.83
CA PRO A 495 -13.27 22.14 -19.26
C PRO A 495 -11.76 22.10 -19.60
N GLU A 496 -11.22 20.93 -19.93
CA GLU A 496 -9.81 20.73 -20.27
C GLU A 496 -9.55 20.67 -21.78
N ALA A 497 -10.58 20.53 -22.60
CA ALA A 497 -10.47 20.43 -24.04
C ALA A 497 -11.50 21.34 -24.73
N ASP A 498 -11.06 22.16 -25.71
CA ASP A 498 -11.93 23.11 -26.42
C ASP A 498 -12.86 22.45 -27.45
N ASN A 499 -13.31 21.23 -27.17
CA ASN A 499 -14.14 20.39 -28.02
C ASN A 499 -15.09 19.50 -27.20
N PHE A 500 -16.06 18.89 -27.89
CA PHE A 500 -16.86 17.80 -27.39
C PHE A 500 -16.19 16.49 -27.81
N VAL A 501 -15.77 15.72 -26.81
CA VAL A 501 -15.22 14.37 -26.97
C VAL A 501 -16.12 13.45 -26.16
N SER A 502 -16.62 12.36 -26.74
CA SER A 502 -17.52 11.43 -26.02
C SER A 502 -17.58 10.08 -26.72
N GLY A 503 -17.85 9.05 -25.93
CA GLY A 503 -18.41 7.79 -26.37
C GLY A 503 -19.50 7.36 -25.37
N MET A 504 -20.72 7.09 -25.82
CA MET A 504 -21.84 6.63 -25.01
C MET A 504 -22.30 5.29 -25.56
N ASP A 505 -22.21 4.25 -24.74
CA ASP A 505 -22.43 2.85 -25.13
C ASP A 505 -23.85 2.39 -24.74
N SER A 506 -24.19 2.42 -23.46
CA SER A 506 -25.47 1.91 -22.99
C SER A 506 -25.90 2.55 -21.67
N PHE A 507 -27.15 2.29 -21.30
CA PHE A 507 -27.80 2.86 -20.13
C PHE A 507 -28.55 1.79 -19.34
N LEU A 508 -28.58 1.93 -18.02
CA LEU A 508 -29.23 0.99 -17.12
C LEU A 508 -30.00 1.69 -16.02
N LEU A 509 -31.29 1.38 -15.90
CA LEU A 509 -32.10 1.64 -14.70
C LEU A 509 -32.32 0.32 -13.98
N THR A 510 -32.04 0.24 -12.68
CA THR A 510 -32.33 -0.97 -11.89
C THR A 510 -32.87 -0.63 -10.51
N LYS A 511 -33.86 -1.39 -10.05
CA LYS A 511 -34.31 -1.36 -8.64
C LYS A 511 -33.50 -2.32 -7.77
N THR A 512 -32.87 -3.30 -8.39
CA THR A 512 -32.06 -4.30 -7.70
C THR A 512 -30.65 -3.74 -7.56
N PRO A 513 -30.03 -3.82 -6.38
CA PRO A 513 -28.61 -3.57 -6.23
C PRO A 513 -27.81 -4.34 -7.30
N HIS A 514 -26.99 -3.63 -8.06
CA HIS A 514 -26.23 -4.19 -9.17
C HIS A 514 -24.84 -3.59 -9.14
N THR A 515 -23.86 -4.47 -9.30
CA THR A 515 -22.46 -4.12 -9.56
C THR A 515 -22.26 -4.18 -11.07
N PRO A 516 -22.09 -3.04 -11.76
CA PRO A 516 -21.81 -3.05 -13.18
C PRO A 516 -20.45 -3.70 -13.48
N ASN A 517 -20.40 -4.53 -14.51
CA ASN A 517 -19.17 -5.20 -14.96
C ASN A 517 -19.29 -5.58 -16.44
N GLY A 518 -18.65 -4.80 -17.31
CA GLY A 518 -18.71 -5.01 -18.76
C GLY A 518 -20.16 -5.03 -19.26
N LEU A 519 -20.55 -6.13 -19.90
CA LEU A 519 -21.87 -6.32 -20.51
C LEU A 519 -22.84 -7.16 -19.66
N LEU A 520 -22.48 -7.53 -18.43
CA LEU A 520 -23.35 -8.31 -17.56
C LEU A 520 -24.57 -7.50 -17.14
N ARG A 521 -25.76 -8.00 -17.46
CA ARG A 521 -27.01 -7.40 -16.99
C ARG A 521 -27.29 -7.82 -15.55
N PRO A 522 -28.13 -7.08 -14.80
CA PRO A 522 -28.56 -7.52 -13.47
C PRO A 522 -29.03 -8.97 -13.46
N GLY A 523 -28.45 -9.79 -12.57
CA GLY A 523 -28.76 -11.21 -12.42
C GLY A 523 -27.96 -12.17 -13.33
N GLU A 524 -27.22 -11.67 -14.32
CA GLU A 524 -26.36 -12.50 -15.17
C GLU A 524 -25.02 -12.82 -14.51
N LYS A 525 -24.44 -13.97 -14.88
CA LYS A 525 -23.12 -14.44 -14.43
C LYS A 525 -22.35 -15.00 -15.63
N LEU A 526 -21.05 -14.78 -15.67
CA LEU A 526 -20.16 -15.31 -16.72
C LEU A 526 -20.07 -16.84 -16.64
N ASN A 527 -20.10 -17.41 -15.44
CA ASN A 527 -19.93 -18.84 -15.16
C ASN A 527 -18.66 -19.43 -15.80
N LEU A 528 -17.61 -18.62 -15.96
CA LEU A 528 -16.33 -19.02 -16.54
C LEU A 528 -15.42 -19.55 -15.43
N ALA A 529 -15.16 -20.86 -15.45
CA ALA A 529 -14.27 -21.52 -14.52
C ALA A 529 -13.36 -22.54 -15.20
N GLU A 530 -12.09 -22.58 -14.81
CA GLU A 530 -11.16 -23.64 -15.18
C GLU A 530 -11.50 -24.97 -14.47
N GLN A 531 -11.04 -26.10 -15.00
CA GLN A 531 -11.26 -27.41 -14.39
C GLN A 531 -10.67 -27.46 -12.97
N GLY A 532 -11.48 -27.83 -11.98
CA GLY A 532 -11.06 -27.87 -10.58
C GLY A 532 -11.20 -26.54 -9.85
N TRP A 533 -11.74 -25.51 -10.52
CA TRP A 533 -12.06 -24.20 -9.97
C TRP A 533 -13.56 -23.94 -10.09
N TRP A 534 -14.04 -22.91 -9.40
CA TRP A 534 -15.39 -22.38 -9.53
C TRP A 534 -15.34 -20.86 -9.74
N ALA A 535 -16.32 -20.34 -10.48
CA ALA A 535 -16.44 -18.92 -10.78
C ALA A 535 -16.93 -18.16 -9.53
N PHE A 536 -16.11 -17.27 -9.01
CA PHE A 536 -16.45 -16.41 -7.88
C PHE A 536 -17.30 -15.23 -8.36
N GLU A 537 -18.62 -15.44 -8.34
CA GLU A 537 -19.62 -14.47 -8.78
C GLU A 537 -20.76 -14.41 -7.75
N PRO A 538 -20.47 -13.86 -6.55
CA PRO A 538 -21.49 -13.70 -5.53
C PRO A 538 -22.55 -12.70 -6.00
N ASP A 539 -23.80 -12.99 -5.66
CA ASP A 539 -24.91 -12.08 -5.95
C ASP A 539 -24.75 -10.78 -5.15
N THR A 540 -25.45 -9.72 -5.56
CA THR A 540 -25.50 -8.50 -4.75
C THR A 540 -26.22 -8.78 -3.44
N ASP A 541 -25.69 -8.29 -2.33
CA ASP A 541 -26.26 -8.56 -1.02
C ASP A 541 -27.54 -7.73 -0.79
N ALA A 542 -28.62 -8.40 -0.39
CA ALA A 542 -29.89 -7.76 -0.04
C ALA A 542 -29.87 -7.15 1.39
N TYR A 543 -28.90 -7.54 2.22
CA TYR A 543 -28.82 -7.22 3.65
C TYR A 543 -30.11 -7.49 4.42
N ASP A 544 -30.76 -8.61 4.12
CA ASP A 544 -31.95 -9.04 4.86
C ASP A 544 -31.61 -9.95 6.04
N ASP A 545 -32.59 -10.14 6.92
CA ASP A 545 -32.46 -10.86 8.18
C ASP A 545 -32.37 -12.39 8.05
N SER A 546 -32.36 -12.91 6.82
CA SER A 546 -32.14 -14.34 6.55
C SER A 546 -30.66 -14.73 6.44
N ALA A 547 -29.74 -13.77 6.42
CA ALA A 547 -28.30 -14.02 6.47
C ALA A 547 -27.93 -14.72 7.78
N ILE A 548 -27.22 -15.84 7.68
CA ILE A 548 -26.78 -16.64 8.84
C ILE A 548 -25.48 -16.08 9.40
N LEU A 549 -24.62 -15.58 8.51
CA LEU A 549 -23.34 -14.98 8.82
C LEU A 549 -23.40 -13.48 8.49
N ASP A 550 -23.55 -12.68 9.54
CA ASP A 550 -23.48 -11.22 9.49
C ASP A 550 -22.79 -10.74 10.76
N LEU A 551 -21.62 -10.10 10.61
CA LEU A 551 -20.79 -9.61 11.71
C LEU A 551 -21.06 -8.15 12.06
N ARG A 552 -22.07 -7.51 11.46
CA ARG A 552 -22.45 -6.12 11.76
C ARG A 552 -22.66 -5.91 13.26
N ASN A 553 -23.13 -6.93 13.97
CA ASN A 553 -23.38 -6.89 15.41
C ASN A 553 -22.11 -6.81 16.29
N LEU A 554 -20.91 -7.07 15.73
CA LEU A 554 -19.65 -6.87 16.44
C LEU A 554 -19.34 -5.38 16.63
N ASN A 555 -19.89 -4.51 15.78
CA ASN A 555 -19.69 -3.08 15.85
C ASN A 555 -20.69 -2.42 16.81
N GLU A 556 -20.35 -1.23 17.32
CA GLU A 556 -21.34 -0.36 17.97
C GLU A 556 -22.51 -0.07 17.01
N ARG A 557 -23.67 0.37 17.54
CA ARG A 557 -24.79 0.70 16.63
C ARG A 557 -24.45 1.90 15.77
N LYS A 558 -23.75 2.87 16.35
CA LYS A 558 -23.04 3.92 15.61
C LYS A 558 -21.63 4.06 16.16
N ALA A 559 -20.65 4.32 15.31
CA ALA A 559 -19.28 4.47 15.74
C ALA A 559 -19.17 5.66 16.71
N GLY A 560 -18.58 5.43 17.88
CA GLY A 560 -18.39 6.48 18.86
C GLY A 560 -19.66 6.87 19.61
N GLU A 561 -20.69 6.02 19.62
CA GLU A 561 -21.94 6.29 20.35
C GLU A 561 -21.72 6.45 21.86
N ASN A 562 -20.63 5.89 22.38
CA ASN A 562 -20.23 6.01 23.78
C ASN A 562 -19.11 7.05 24.03
N GLY A 563 -18.70 7.80 23.00
CA GLY A 563 -17.60 8.78 23.05
C GLY A 563 -16.33 8.32 22.33
N PHE A 564 -15.30 9.17 22.37
CA PHE A 564 -14.05 8.96 21.63
C PHE A 564 -13.32 7.69 22.07
N VAL A 565 -12.64 7.07 21.12
CA VAL A 565 -11.63 6.03 21.37
C VAL A 565 -10.51 6.63 22.21
N ARG A 566 -10.01 5.85 23.18
CA ARG A 566 -8.97 6.28 24.13
C ARG A 566 -7.87 5.25 24.18
N LYS A 567 -6.66 5.67 24.54
CA LYS A 567 -5.63 4.73 24.95
C LYS A 567 -5.60 4.56 26.47
N GLN A 568 -5.33 3.34 26.92
CA GLN A 568 -4.96 3.05 28.31
C GLN A 568 -3.72 2.16 28.30
N GLY A 569 -2.56 2.75 28.59
CA GLY A 569 -1.28 2.07 28.35
C GLY A 569 -1.14 1.77 26.85
N ASP A 570 -0.86 0.53 26.53
CA ASP A 570 -0.68 0.00 25.18
C ASP A 570 -1.96 -0.64 24.60
N LYS A 571 -3.14 -0.26 25.11
CA LYS A 571 -4.44 -0.74 24.62
C LYS A 571 -5.34 0.39 24.14
N LEU A 572 -6.18 0.09 23.16
CA LEU A 572 -7.27 0.95 22.71
C LEU A 572 -8.59 0.56 23.36
N LEU A 573 -9.34 1.56 23.81
CA LEU A 573 -10.65 1.40 24.45
C LEU A 573 -11.71 2.24 23.74
N LEU A 574 -12.92 1.72 23.64
CA LEU A 574 -14.11 2.47 23.25
C LEU A 574 -14.49 3.51 24.30
N GLY A 575 -15.46 4.36 23.96
CA GLY A 575 -15.99 5.38 24.86
C GLY A 575 -16.57 4.82 26.16
N ASP A 576 -17.05 3.57 26.18
CA ASP A 576 -17.55 2.91 27.39
C ASP A 576 -16.48 2.16 28.19
N GLY A 577 -15.22 2.15 27.73
CA GLY A 577 -14.09 1.51 28.40
C GLY A 577 -13.84 0.05 28.01
N ARG A 578 -14.64 -0.54 27.10
CA ARG A 578 -14.32 -1.87 26.53
C ARG A 578 -13.09 -1.78 25.63
N GLU A 579 -12.22 -2.79 25.70
CA GLU A 579 -11.10 -2.94 24.75
C GLU A 579 -11.64 -3.05 23.31
N VAL A 580 -10.98 -2.38 22.37
CA VAL A 580 -11.25 -2.49 20.94
C VAL A 580 -9.96 -2.84 20.21
N ARG A 581 -10.09 -3.77 19.26
CA ARG A 581 -9.08 -4.06 18.25
C ARG A 581 -9.66 -3.72 16.90
N PHE A 582 -8.93 -2.97 16.09
CA PHE A 582 -9.43 -2.52 14.79
C PHE A 582 -9.02 -3.51 13.70
N TRP A 583 -10.04 -4.17 13.13
CA TRP A 583 -9.96 -4.89 11.87
C TRP A 583 -10.37 -3.90 10.79
N ALA A 584 -9.37 -3.27 10.17
CA ALA A 584 -9.53 -2.05 9.40
C ALA A 584 -9.25 -2.28 7.90
N ILE A 585 -9.60 -1.28 7.10
CA ILE A 585 -9.39 -1.32 5.66
C ILE A 585 -9.15 0.09 5.10
N ASN A 586 -8.24 0.20 4.13
CA ASN A 586 -7.90 1.46 3.50
C ASN A 586 -8.90 1.79 2.39
N ALA A 587 -9.29 3.05 2.31
CA ALA A 587 -10.10 3.61 1.23
C ALA A 587 -9.44 4.86 0.65
N GLY A 588 -9.26 4.88 -0.68
CA GLY A 588 -8.71 6.02 -1.40
C GLY A 588 -9.77 7.10 -1.69
N THR A 589 -9.34 8.20 -2.34
CA THR A 589 -10.26 9.27 -2.75
C THR A 589 -11.29 8.81 -3.77
N ASP A 590 -10.94 7.86 -4.63
CA ASP A 590 -11.83 7.15 -5.56
C ASP A 590 -13.06 6.57 -4.84
N VAL A 591 -12.84 5.95 -3.69
CA VAL A 591 -13.90 5.36 -2.84
C VAL A 591 -14.71 6.45 -2.13
N THR A 592 -14.06 7.49 -1.59
CA THR A 592 -14.81 8.60 -0.96
C THR A 592 -15.63 9.40 -1.98
N ASN A 593 -15.26 9.33 -3.27
CA ASN A 593 -15.93 10.03 -4.35
C ASN A 593 -17.12 9.26 -4.95
N LEU A 594 -17.40 8.04 -4.48
CA LEU A 594 -18.59 7.28 -4.86
C LEU A 594 -19.89 8.05 -4.59
N GLU A 595 -20.95 7.69 -5.31
CA GLU A 595 -22.28 8.22 -5.04
C GLU A 595 -22.87 7.62 -3.76
N LYS A 596 -23.76 8.36 -3.12
CA LYS A 596 -24.29 8.04 -1.78
C LYS A 596 -24.80 6.60 -1.61
N PRO A 597 -25.57 6.02 -2.56
CA PRO A 597 -26.01 4.63 -2.46
C PRO A 597 -24.87 3.61 -2.48
N ASP A 598 -23.82 3.88 -3.25
CA ASP A 598 -22.64 2.99 -3.35
C ASP A 598 -21.81 3.03 -2.07
N VAL A 599 -21.68 4.21 -1.46
CA VAL A 599 -21.06 4.38 -0.14
C VAL A 599 -21.87 3.64 0.93
N ASP A 600 -23.19 3.76 0.93
CA ASP A 600 -24.07 3.06 1.87
C ASP A 600 -23.98 1.53 1.72
N TYR A 601 -23.93 1.05 0.47
CA TYR A 601 -23.74 -0.37 0.15
C TYR A 601 -22.38 -0.87 0.63
N LEU A 602 -21.30 -0.15 0.33
CA LEU A 602 -19.95 -0.48 0.79
C LEU A 602 -19.89 -0.51 2.32
N ALA A 603 -20.40 0.51 3.02
CA ALA A 603 -20.39 0.57 4.48
C ALA A 603 -21.09 -0.66 5.10
N SER A 604 -22.23 -1.06 4.53
CA SER A 604 -22.98 -2.24 4.97
C SER A 604 -22.19 -3.53 4.73
N LYS A 605 -21.53 -3.65 3.56
CA LYS A 605 -20.67 -4.78 3.21
C LYS A 605 -19.51 -4.93 4.18
N LEU A 606 -18.78 -3.84 4.42
CA LEU A 606 -17.61 -3.82 5.30
C LEU A 606 -17.99 -4.26 6.72
N ALA A 607 -19.08 -3.71 7.27
CA ALA A 607 -19.54 -4.07 8.61
C ALA A 607 -19.98 -5.55 8.70
N LYS A 608 -20.70 -6.05 7.69
CA LYS A 608 -21.11 -7.46 7.60
C LYS A 608 -19.92 -8.43 7.60
N TYR A 609 -18.81 -8.01 6.99
CA TYR A 609 -17.55 -8.75 6.95
C TYR A 609 -16.66 -8.54 8.19
N GLY A 610 -17.12 -7.77 9.18
CA GLY A 610 -16.46 -7.60 10.47
C GLY A 610 -15.45 -6.44 10.52
N VAL A 611 -15.42 -5.56 9.51
CA VAL A 611 -14.64 -4.32 9.54
C VAL A 611 -15.25 -3.34 10.56
N ASN A 612 -14.41 -2.73 11.39
CA ASN A 612 -14.82 -1.73 12.38
C ASN A 612 -14.03 -0.42 12.32
N MET A 613 -13.12 -0.27 11.37
CA MET A 613 -12.48 1.01 11.04
C MET A 613 -12.17 1.10 9.54
N VAL A 614 -12.23 2.30 8.98
CA VAL A 614 -11.72 2.61 7.65
C VAL A 614 -10.69 3.73 7.76
N ARG A 615 -9.50 3.54 7.17
CA ARG A 615 -8.55 4.63 6.95
C ARG A 615 -8.83 5.29 5.62
N ILE A 616 -9.21 6.56 5.66
CA ILE A 616 -9.34 7.37 4.45
C ILE A 616 -7.94 7.90 4.12
N HIS A 617 -7.37 7.44 3.01
CA HIS A 617 -6.01 7.75 2.58
C HIS A 617 -6.04 8.52 1.26
N GLY A 618 -5.89 9.85 1.32
CA GLY A 618 -5.98 10.67 0.12
C GLY A 618 -5.86 12.19 0.30
N LYS A 619 -5.42 12.89 -0.75
CA LYS A 619 -5.33 14.36 -0.76
C LYS A 619 -6.73 14.99 -0.79
N ILE A 620 -7.05 15.79 0.24
CA ILE A 620 -8.33 16.51 0.36
C ILE A 620 -8.20 18.04 0.27
N PHE A 621 -7.00 18.61 0.46
CA PHE A 621 -6.70 20.03 0.24
C PHE A 621 -5.51 20.25 -0.68
N ASP A 622 -5.49 21.41 -1.35
CA ASP A 622 -4.43 21.83 -2.26
C ASP A 622 -3.16 22.36 -1.54
N GLU A 623 -2.15 22.69 -2.34
CA GLU A 623 -0.86 23.27 -1.95
C GLU A 623 -0.96 24.61 -1.21
N ASN A 624 -2.16 25.18 -1.14
CA ASN A 624 -2.48 26.45 -0.52
C ASN A 624 -3.44 26.28 0.68
N GLY A 625 -3.76 25.03 1.06
CA GLY A 625 -4.65 24.68 2.17
C GLY A 625 -6.13 24.95 1.90
N ASN A 626 -6.57 24.90 0.64
CA ASN A 626 -7.98 25.05 0.26
C ASN A 626 -8.62 23.68 -0.04
N ILE A 627 -9.89 23.51 0.34
CA ILE A 627 -10.69 22.32 0.04
C ILE A 627 -11.82 22.71 -0.91
N ALA A 628 -12.03 21.93 -1.97
CA ALA A 628 -13.20 22.10 -2.84
C ALA A 628 -14.49 21.72 -2.08
N PRO A 629 -15.55 22.55 -2.07
CA PRO A 629 -16.77 22.26 -1.30
C PRO A 629 -17.41 20.89 -1.62
N LYS A 630 -17.40 20.48 -2.89
CA LYS A 630 -17.91 19.17 -3.34
C LYS A 630 -17.11 18.01 -2.74
N ALA A 631 -15.78 18.14 -2.69
CA ALA A 631 -14.92 17.12 -2.09
C ALA A 631 -15.17 17.01 -0.58
N LEU A 632 -15.31 18.14 0.13
CA LEU A 632 -15.62 18.15 1.56
C LEU A 632 -16.99 17.53 1.87
N ASP A 633 -18.01 17.81 1.04
CA ASP A 633 -19.34 17.22 1.20
C ASP A 633 -19.31 15.69 1.04
N LYS A 634 -18.62 15.17 0.02
CA LYS A 634 -18.44 13.72 -0.17
C LYS A 634 -17.68 13.09 0.99
N TYR A 635 -16.63 13.74 1.47
CA TYR A 635 -15.86 13.30 2.64
C TYR A 635 -16.73 13.24 3.92
N HIS A 636 -17.52 14.28 4.18
CA HIS A 636 -18.47 14.32 5.30
C HIS A 636 -19.54 13.23 5.22
N TYR A 637 -20.07 12.98 4.02
CA TYR A 637 -21.04 11.92 3.80
C TYR A 637 -20.43 10.53 4.07
N PHE A 638 -19.24 10.28 3.54
CA PHE A 638 -18.53 9.02 3.73
C PHE A 638 -18.33 8.69 5.21
N VAL A 639 -17.87 9.66 6.01
CA VAL A 639 -17.74 9.49 7.48
C VAL A 639 -19.10 9.19 8.13
N SER A 640 -20.17 9.89 7.72
CA SER A 640 -21.52 9.66 8.26
C SER A 640 -22.04 8.25 7.93
N ALA A 641 -21.80 7.77 6.70
CA ALA A 641 -22.21 6.44 6.28
C ALA A 641 -21.46 5.32 7.05
N MET A 642 -20.15 5.45 7.22
CA MET A 642 -19.35 4.52 8.02
C MET A 642 -19.80 4.53 9.49
N LYS A 643 -20.01 5.72 10.06
CA LYS A 643 -20.53 5.90 11.43
C LYS A 643 -21.85 5.18 11.63
N LYS A 644 -22.79 5.26 10.70
CA LYS A 644 -24.09 4.55 10.75
C LYS A 644 -23.93 3.03 10.85
N GLN A 645 -22.84 2.49 10.31
CA GLN A 645 -22.52 1.06 10.37
C GLN A 645 -21.58 0.67 11.53
N GLY A 646 -21.34 1.58 12.47
CA GLY A 646 -20.46 1.31 13.61
C GLY A 646 -18.98 1.20 13.21
N ILE A 647 -18.62 1.69 12.03
CA ILE A 647 -17.26 1.70 11.51
C ILE A 647 -16.63 3.06 11.86
N TYR A 648 -15.53 3.02 12.61
CA TYR A 648 -14.72 4.19 12.93
C TYR A 648 -13.91 4.67 11.73
N VAL A 649 -13.40 5.89 11.77
CA VAL A 649 -12.59 6.47 10.71
C VAL A 649 -11.23 6.91 11.23
N GLU A 650 -10.20 6.56 10.47
CA GLU A 650 -8.87 7.17 10.55
C GLU A 650 -8.68 8.14 9.36
N LEU A 651 -8.12 9.32 9.63
CA LEU A 651 -7.88 10.34 8.62
C LEU A 651 -6.40 10.41 8.26
N SER A 652 -6.07 10.06 7.01
CA SER A 652 -4.74 10.18 6.41
C SER A 652 -4.82 11.06 5.14
N TYR A 653 -4.35 12.30 5.26
CA TYR A 653 -4.57 13.33 4.22
C TYR A 653 -3.30 13.98 3.69
N TYR A 654 -2.13 13.52 4.13
CA TYR A 654 -0.84 14.05 3.68
C TYR A 654 0.13 12.92 3.33
N PHE A 655 0.48 12.85 2.04
CA PHE A 655 1.61 12.10 1.53
C PHE A 655 2.35 12.99 0.53
N VAL A 656 3.65 13.18 0.70
CA VAL A 656 4.44 14.16 -0.05
C VAL A 656 4.35 14.00 -1.58
N LEU A 657 4.15 12.79 -2.09
CA LEU A 657 4.00 12.55 -3.53
C LEU A 657 2.72 13.14 -4.14
N TRP A 658 1.75 13.56 -3.32
CA TRP A 658 0.53 14.24 -3.81
C TRP A 658 0.70 15.76 -3.91
N TRP A 659 1.85 16.30 -3.51
CA TRP A 659 2.08 17.72 -3.37
C TRP A 659 3.07 18.22 -4.41
N ASP A 660 2.56 18.98 -5.37
CA ASP A 660 3.38 19.67 -6.35
C ASP A 660 3.65 21.10 -5.89
N MET A 661 4.74 21.30 -5.15
CA MET A 661 5.05 22.58 -4.52
C MET A 661 5.25 23.74 -5.52
N ARG A 662 5.36 23.46 -6.83
CA ARG A 662 5.30 24.49 -7.89
C ARG A 662 3.94 25.19 -7.91
N GLN A 663 2.87 24.56 -7.43
CA GLN A 663 1.51 25.11 -7.39
C GLN A 663 1.23 25.96 -6.15
N SER A 664 2.12 25.94 -5.15
CA SER A 664 1.96 26.76 -3.96
C SER A 664 2.26 28.24 -4.24
N ALA A 665 1.31 29.12 -3.92
CA ALA A 665 1.48 30.57 -4.03
C ALA A 665 2.52 31.11 -3.05
N ALA A 666 2.77 30.41 -1.95
CA ALA A 666 3.67 30.85 -0.89
C ALA A 666 5.17 30.66 -1.25
N PHE A 667 5.47 29.82 -2.24
CA PHE A 667 6.83 29.45 -2.68
C PHE A 667 7.17 30.01 -4.07
N LYS A 668 6.92 31.30 -4.24
CA LYS A 668 7.24 32.06 -5.48
C LYS A 668 8.38 33.07 -5.31
N GLY A 669 8.86 33.26 -4.09
CA GLY A 669 9.98 34.16 -3.78
C GLY A 669 11.29 33.70 -4.42
N GLU A 670 12.16 34.65 -4.74
CA GLU A 670 13.49 34.38 -5.32
C GLU A 670 14.28 33.38 -4.46
N GLY A 671 14.69 32.26 -5.06
CA GLY A 671 15.45 31.21 -4.36
C GLY A 671 14.62 30.27 -3.50
N GLU A 672 13.29 30.42 -3.49
CA GLU A 672 12.33 29.51 -2.84
C GLU A 672 11.52 28.68 -3.85
N GLN A 673 11.72 28.91 -5.15
CA GLN A 673 10.91 28.28 -6.19
C GLN A 673 11.31 26.82 -6.41
N PHE A 674 10.30 25.95 -6.42
CA PHE A 674 10.44 24.55 -6.81
C PHE A 674 10.38 24.37 -8.33
N TYR A 675 10.97 23.28 -8.81
CA TYR A 675 11.06 22.86 -10.22
C TYR A 675 10.66 21.39 -10.36
N ASP A 676 10.53 20.91 -11.61
CA ASP A 676 10.00 19.58 -11.91
C ASP A 676 10.75 18.44 -11.21
N PHE A 677 12.07 18.55 -11.07
CA PHE A 677 12.91 17.53 -10.45
C PHE A 677 12.81 17.50 -8.90
N ASN A 678 12.27 18.55 -8.28
CA ASN A 678 12.18 18.67 -6.82
C ASN A 678 10.80 19.17 -6.31
N LYS A 679 9.77 19.05 -7.15
CA LYS A 679 8.40 19.49 -6.83
C LYS A 679 7.74 18.77 -5.66
N GLU A 680 8.22 17.57 -5.31
CA GLU A 680 7.75 16.72 -4.20
C GLU A 680 8.87 16.58 -3.15
N PRO A 681 9.06 17.59 -2.28
CA PRO A 681 10.24 17.69 -1.42
C PRO A 681 10.06 16.95 -0.08
N PHE A 682 10.43 15.67 -0.04
CA PHE A 682 10.49 14.86 1.18
C PHE A 682 11.20 15.59 2.33
N GLY A 683 10.57 15.58 3.52
CA GLY A 683 11.07 16.23 4.74
C GLY A 683 10.78 17.73 4.85
N LEU A 684 10.23 18.41 3.83
CA LEU A 684 9.97 19.85 3.89
C LEU A 684 9.00 20.22 5.05
N ILE A 685 7.95 19.41 5.25
CA ILE A 685 6.90 19.71 6.23
C ILE A 685 7.42 19.69 7.66
N GLN A 686 8.52 18.99 7.91
CA GLN A 686 9.05 18.82 9.26
C GLN A 686 9.81 20.05 9.78
N PHE A 687 10.41 20.87 8.91
CA PHE A 687 11.15 22.07 9.35
C PHE A 687 10.59 23.39 8.79
N ASN A 688 9.85 23.38 7.68
CA ASN A 688 9.46 24.61 7.03
C ASN A 688 8.15 25.16 7.59
N LYS A 689 8.24 26.22 8.41
CA LYS A 689 7.06 26.87 9.04
C LYS A 689 6.02 27.37 8.03
N LYS A 690 6.44 27.81 6.85
CA LYS A 690 5.52 28.26 5.80
C LYS A 690 4.67 27.11 5.27
N GLN A 691 5.27 25.94 5.00
CA GLN A 691 4.51 24.76 4.60
C GLN A 691 3.63 24.25 5.76
N GLN A 692 4.14 24.23 7.00
CA GLN A 692 3.36 23.82 8.18
C GLN A 692 2.10 24.67 8.34
N GLU A 693 2.15 25.99 8.13
CA GLU A 693 0.95 26.83 8.22
C GLU A 693 -0.07 26.59 7.09
N LEU A 694 0.37 26.28 5.87
CA LEU A 694 -0.52 25.89 4.77
C LEU A 694 -1.19 24.54 5.05
N TYR A 695 -0.43 23.59 5.58
CA TYR A 695 -0.95 22.31 6.07
C TYR A 695 -1.99 22.53 7.18
N LYS A 696 -1.66 23.29 8.23
CA LYS A 696 -2.59 23.59 9.34
C LYS A 696 -3.86 24.30 8.86
N LYS A 697 -3.76 25.19 7.86
CA LYS A 697 -4.93 25.82 7.22
C LYS A 697 -5.86 24.77 6.59
N GLY A 698 -5.31 23.84 5.81
CA GLY A 698 -6.08 22.73 5.24
C GLY A 698 -6.72 21.84 6.31
N VAL A 699 -5.98 21.50 7.36
CA VAL A 699 -6.48 20.70 8.48
C VAL A 699 -7.58 21.40 9.26
N ARG A 700 -7.48 22.71 9.51
CA ARG A 700 -8.59 23.51 10.10
C ARG A 700 -9.84 23.41 9.24
N ALA A 701 -9.70 23.60 7.92
CA ALA A 701 -10.83 23.53 7.00
C ALA A 701 -11.47 22.13 6.99
N LEU A 702 -10.68 21.05 7.02
CA LEU A 702 -11.18 19.69 7.07
C LEU A 702 -11.89 19.38 8.39
N LEU A 703 -11.25 19.69 9.52
CA LEU A 703 -11.69 19.20 10.83
C LEU A 703 -12.71 20.09 11.53
N GLN A 704 -12.81 21.37 11.17
CA GLN A 704 -13.67 22.35 11.86
C GLN A 704 -14.88 22.79 11.04
N SER A 705 -14.94 22.45 9.75
CA SER A 705 -16.12 22.76 8.94
C SER A 705 -17.35 22.01 9.44
N PRO A 706 -18.53 22.64 9.48
CA PRO A 706 -19.76 21.96 9.90
C PRO A 706 -20.10 20.79 8.97
N ASN A 707 -20.34 19.61 9.53
CA ASN A 707 -20.80 18.46 8.76
C ASN A 707 -22.34 18.50 8.60
N PRO A 708 -22.89 18.67 7.39
CA PRO A 708 -24.34 18.75 7.18
C PRO A 708 -25.07 17.43 7.46
N TYR A 709 -24.38 16.29 7.40
CA TYR A 709 -24.96 14.96 7.63
C TYR A 709 -25.03 14.58 9.11
N GLU A 710 -24.34 15.33 9.97
CA GLU A 710 -24.25 15.10 11.43
C GLU A 710 -24.75 16.33 12.21
N GLY A 711 -25.74 17.06 11.68
CA GLY A 711 -26.38 18.20 12.36
C GLY A 711 -25.45 19.39 12.62
N GLY A 712 -24.40 19.54 11.80
CA GLY A 712 -23.37 20.57 11.94
C GLY A 712 -22.20 20.17 12.85
N LEU A 713 -22.17 18.95 13.40
CA LEU A 713 -21.06 18.46 14.22
C LEU A 713 -19.79 18.31 13.36
N PRO A 714 -18.73 19.10 13.58
CA PRO A 714 -17.53 19.01 12.76
C PRO A 714 -16.72 17.74 13.10
N LEU A 715 -15.89 17.27 12.16
CA LEU A 715 -15.10 16.04 12.33
C LEU A 715 -14.22 16.05 13.59
N ALA A 716 -13.66 17.19 13.99
CA ALA A 716 -12.89 17.34 15.23
C ALA A 716 -13.68 16.98 16.51
N ARG A 717 -15.01 16.99 16.44
CA ARG A 717 -15.92 16.76 17.57
C ARG A 717 -16.70 15.46 17.43
N ASP A 718 -16.52 14.74 16.32
CA ASP A 718 -17.23 13.49 16.07
C ASP A 718 -16.41 12.30 16.60
N PRO A 719 -16.90 11.58 17.63
CA PRO A 719 -16.23 10.39 18.15
C PRO A 719 -16.04 9.25 17.14
N ALA A 720 -16.74 9.27 16.01
CA ALA A 720 -16.52 8.32 14.92
C ALA A 720 -15.13 8.48 14.28
N VAL A 721 -14.51 9.66 14.37
CA VAL A 721 -13.12 9.88 13.96
C VAL A 721 -12.20 9.40 15.08
N ALA A 722 -11.75 8.16 14.99
CA ALA A 722 -10.92 7.52 16.00
C ALA A 722 -9.48 8.05 15.99
N MET A 723 -8.91 8.23 14.80
CA MET A 723 -7.49 8.51 14.60
C MET A 723 -7.25 9.58 13.53
N ILE A 724 -6.19 10.37 13.72
CA ILE A 724 -5.70 11.36 12.75
C ILE A 724 -4.20 11.14 12.57
N GLU A 725 -3.79 10.87 11.33
CA GLU A 725 -2.39 10.75 10.95
C GLU A 725 -1.80 12.10 10.55
N VAL A 726 -0.62 12.43 11.10
CA VAL A 726 0.07 13.68 10.77
C VAL A 726 0.64 13.63 9.35
N GLN A 727 1.37 12.57 9.01
CA GLN A 727 1.96 12.38 7.69
C GLN A 727 2.19 10.90 7.33
N ASN A 728 1.90 10.54 6.09
CA ASN A 728 2.17 9.22 5.53
C ASN A 728 3.54 9.18 4.83
N GLU A 729 4.32 8.12 5.05
CA GLU A 729 5.53 7.76 4.29
C GLU A 729 6.57 8.89 4.08
N ASP A 730 6.83 9.73 5.09
CA ASP A 730 7.87 10.78 5.05
C ASP A 730 8.59 10.86 6.42
N ASN A 731 9.92 10.96 6.40
CA ASN A 731 10.75 11.19 7.59
C ASN A 731 12.15 11.70 7.18
N TYR A 732 12.95 12.17 8.14
CA TYR A 732 14.35 12.54 7.88
C TYR A 732 15.29 11.34 7.77
N LEU A 733 14.89 10.19 8.32
CA LEU A 733 15.75 9.03 8.54
C LEU A 733 15.69 8.02 7.38
N PHE A 734 15.17 8.41 6.22
CA PHE A 734 15.08 7.61 5.00
C PHE A 734 15.77 8.28 3.80
N TRP A 735 16.21 7.49 2.82
CA TRP A 735 17.09 7.91 1.71
C TRP A 735 16.51 9.02 0.81
N THR A 736 15.21 9.30 0.91
CA THR A 736 14.58 10.39 0.16
C THR A 736 14.89 11.77 0.72
N PHE A 737 15.30 11.89 1.99
CA PHE A 737 15.70 13.17 2.58
C PHE A 737 17.11 13.61 2.10
N GLU A 738 17.14 14.57 1.18
CA GLU A 738 18.36 15.08 0.56
C GLU A 738 18.30 16.58 0.27
N ASN A 739 19.40 17.30 0.52
CA ASN A 739 19.45 18.76 0.41
C ASN A 739 19.13 19.31 -0.98
N TRP A 740 19.45 18.57 -2.04
CA TRP A 740 19.23 19.03 -3.42
C TRP A 740 17.74 19.16 -3.76
N ARG A 741 16.86 18.55 -2.95
CA ARG A 741 15.40 18.68 -3.10
C ARG A 741 14.90 20.06 -2.69
N PHE A 742 15.68 20.83 -1.94
CA PHE A 742 15.26 22.15 -1.46
C PHE A 742 15.90 23.29 -2.27
N PRO A 743 15.10 24.27 -2.72
CA PRO A 743 15.60 25.54 -3.23
C PRO A 743 16.57 26.21 -2.24
N ASP A 744 17.49 27.04 -2.75
CA ASP A 744 18.62 27.54 -1.97
C ASP A 744 18.19 28.25 -0.67
N ARG A 745 17.18 29.12 -0.70
CA ARG A 745 16.72 29.81 0.53
C ARG A 745 16.10 28.86 1.55
N ILE A 746 15.33 27.88 1.09
CA ILE A 746 14.68 26.89 1.97
C ILE A 746 15.74 26.00 2.62
N LYS A 747 16.75 25.59 1.84
CA LYS A 747 17.91 24.85 2.33
C LYS A 747 18.71 25.65 3.35
N GLU A 748 18.92 26.95 3.09
CA GLU A 748 19.58 27.83 4.06
C GLU A 748 18.83 27.92 5.38
N ASP A 749 17.49 27.94 5.38
CA ASP A 749 16.70 27.96 6.61
C ASP A 749 16.90 26.70 7.46
N LEU A 750 17.01 25.53 6.81
CA LEU A 750 17.36 24.29 7.50
C LEU A 750 18.78 24.36 8.10
N PHE A 751 19.73 24.92 7.37
CA PHE A 751 21.12 25.09 7.83
C PHE A 751 21.24 26.09 8.99
N ARG A 752 20.41 27.15 9.02
CA ARG A 752 20.31 28.07 10.15
C ARG A 752 19.77 27.38 11.39
N GLN A 753 18.70 26.59 11.26
CA GLN A 753 18.14 25.82 12.37
C GLN A 753 19.18 24.84 12.95
N TYR A 754 19.97 24.19 12.09
CA TYR A 754 21.06 23.34 12.55
C TYR A 754 22.16 24.14 13.28
N ALA A 755 22.55 25.30 12.76
CA ALA A 755 23.51 26.19 13.41
C ALA A 755 23.03 26.65 14.80
N ASP A 756 21.76 27.05 14.92
CA ASP A 756 21.16 27.48 16.19
C ASP A 756 21.13 26.33 17.21
N TRP A 757 20.80 25.11 16.77
CA TRP A 757 20.87 23.92 17.62
C TRP A 757 22.29 23.64 18.11
N LEU A 758 23.30 23.78 17.25
CA LEU A 758 24.71 23.62 17.61
C LEU A 758 25.17 24.68 18.62
N ILE A 759 24.74 25.93 18.45
CA ILE A 759 24.99 27.00 19.42
C ILE A 759 24.34 26.65 20.76
N GLY A 760 23.10 26.13 20.76
CA GLY A 760 22.44 25.64 21.97
C GLY A 760 23.22 24.53 22.67
N LYS A 761 23.78 23.58 21.91
CA LYS A 761 24.52 22.43 22.44
C LYS A 761 25.94 22.77 22.93
N TYR A 762 26.68 23.59 22.17
CA TYR A 762 28.10 23.86 22.40
C TYR A 762 28.41 25.27 22.92
N GLY A 763 27.41 26.15 22.97
CA GLY A 763 27.54 27.57 23.33
C GLY A 763 28.01 28.47 22.19
N SER A 764 28.69 27.94 21.17
CA SER A 764 29.11 28.66 19.97
C SER A 764 29.45 27.71 18.81
N LEU A 765 29.46 28.21 17.57
CA LEU A 765 29.91 27.43 16.41
C LEU A 765 31.42 27.11 16.46
N ASP A 766 32.24 28.00 17.01
CA ASP A 766 33.67 27.74 17.23
C ASP A 766 33.88 26.56 18.19
N ALA A 767 33.09 26.49 19.26
CA ALA A 767 33.10 25.36 20.18
C ALA A 767 32.64 24.06 19.50
N ALA A 768 31.66 24.12 18.60
CA ALA A 768 31.25 22.97 17.79
C ALA A 768 32.38 22.48 16.86
N TYR A 769 33.04 23.38 16.12
CA TYR A 769 34.21 23.01 15.29
C TYR A 769 35.35 22.44 16.12
N ASN A 770 35.66 23.03 17.27
CA ASN A 770 36.67 22.50 18.19
C ASN A 770 36.28 21.10 18.68
N ALA A 771 35.00 20.87 18.95
CA ALA A 771 34.48 19.59 19.39
C ALA A 771 34.54 18.52 18.28
N TRP A 772 34.36 18.92 17.02
CA TRP A 772 34.48 18.03 15.86
C TRP A 772 35.94 17.87 15.39
N GLY A 773 36.83 18.81 15.64
CA GLY A 773 38.22 18.73 15.18
C GLY A 773 38.42 19.06 13.69
N PRO A 774 39.66 18.94 13.18
CA PRO A 774 40.11 19.63 11.97
C PRO A 774 39.53 19.12 10.64
N LEU A 775 38.90 17.94 10.62
CA LEU A 775 38.27 17.39 9.40
C LEU A 775 36.90 18.04 9.11
N ALA A 776 36.24 18.57 10.15
CA ALA A 776 34.92 19.16 10.03
C ALA A 776 34.88 20.50 9.27
N THR A 777 36.03 21.10 8.94
CA THR A 777 36.12 22.33 8.13
C THR A 777 36.09 22.07 6.62
N LYS A 778 35.96 20.81 6.18
CA LYS A 778 35.84 20.45 4.75
C LYS A 778 34.45 20.68 4.16
N PHE A 779 33.47 20.97 5.01
CA PHE A 779 32.11 21.28 4.61
C PHE A 779 32.03 22.71 4.07
N ALA A 780 31.11 22.96 3.13
CA ALA A 780 30.86 24.29 2.58
C ALA A 780 30.03 25.18 3.52
N ASP A 781 30.37 25.18 4.81
CA ASP A 781 29.73 25.99 5.83
C ASP A 781 30.01 27.49 5.60
N GLN A 782 29.09 28.33 6.05
CA GLN A 782 29.24 29.78 6.13
C GLN A 782 28.87 30.22 7.56
N PRO A 783 29.71 29.89 8.57
CA PRO A 783 29.41 30.17 9.98
C PRO A 783 29.22 31.66 10.27
N GLU A 784 29.87 32.55 9.49
CA GLU A 784 29.68 34.00 9.56
C GLU A 784 28.27 34.45 9.17
N LYS A 785 27.53 33.61 8.45
CA LYS A 785 26.11 33.81 8.10
C LYS A 785 25.18 32.91 8.92
N GLY A 786 25.71 32.15 9.88
CA GLY A 786 24.97 31.15 10.64
C GLY A 786 24.49 29.96 9.79
N LEU A 787 25.19 29.61 8.71
CA LEU A 787 24.80 28.51 7.83
C LEU A 787 25.73 27.31 8.02
N MET A 788 25.25 26.29 8.72
CA MET A 788 25.97 25.03 8.90
C MET A 788 25.36 23.94 8.02
N VAL A 789 26.14 23.36 7.12
CA VAL A 789 25.67 22.34 6.19
C VAL A 789 25.25 21.08 6.95
N LEU A 790 24.00 20.69 6.77
CA LEU A 790 23.45 19.42 7.22
C LEU A 790 23.52 18.43 6.06
N GLU A 791 24.03 17.21 6.23
CA GLU A 791 24.07 16.20 5.14
C GLU A 791 22.75 15.41 5.06
N GLY A 792 22.47 14.80 3.91
CA GLY A 792 21.41 13.80 3.78
C GLY A 792 21.70 12.55 4.61
N ILE A 793 20.68 11.71 4.84
CA ILE A 793 20.82 10.56 5.74
C ILE A 793 21.79 9.49 5.21
N GLY A 794 22.03 9.42 3.89
CA GLY A 794 22.80 8.32 3.29
C GLY A 794 24.25 8.19 3.76
N VAL A 795 24.84 9.26 4.31
CA VAL A 795 26.20 9.25 4.88
C VAL A 795 26.22 8.96 6.39
N ILE A 796 25.08 9.04 7.08
CA ILE A 796 24.98 8.90 8.55
C ILE A 796 25.19 7.46 9.02
N PRO A 797 24.65 6.40 8.39
CA PRO A 797 24.94 5.01 8.76
C PRO A 797 26.44 4.63 8.72
N GLY A 798 27.27 5.40 8.01
CA GLY A 798 28.74 5.26 7.96
C GLY A 798 29.50 6.04 9.06
N ALA A 799 28.82 6.67 10.02
CA ALA A 799 29.43 7.59 10.99
C ALA A 799 29.92 6.94 12.30
N THR A 800 30.27 5.65 12.36
CA THR A 800 30.63 4.97 13.63
C THR A 800 32.10 5.04 14.03
N GLY A 801 32.96 5.73 13.27
CA GLY A 801 34.37 5.91 13.61
C GLY A 801 34.62 6.90 14.77
N ASN A 802 35.91 7.15 15.06
CA ASN A 802 36.35 8.10 16.09
C ASN A 802 36.88 9.44 15.52
N ASP A 803 36.76 9.65 14.20
CA ASP A 803 37.25 10.87 13.55
C ASP A 803 36.28 12.03 13.67
N GLY A 804 36.78 13.23 13.43
CA GLY A 804 36.01 14.46 13.57
C GLY A 804 34.71 14.53 12.77
N ASP A 805 34.72 13.98 11.56
CA ASP A 805 33.53 13.89 10.70
C ASP A 805 32.45 12.96 11.27
N SER A 806 32.84 11.92 12.02
CA SER A 806 31.89 11.02 12.70
C SER A 806 31.08 11.77 13.75
N LYS A 807 31.73 12.63 14.56
CA LYS A 807 31.03 13.37 15.60
C LYS A 807 30.06 14.40 15.02
N ARG A 808 30.46 15.11 13.96
CA ARG A 808 29.54 16.01 13.23
C ARG A 808 28.31 15.28 12.71
N ARG A 809 28.47 14.10 12.09
CA ARG A 809 27.34 13.32 11.56
C ARG A 809 26.42 12.78 12.66
N LYS A 810 26.96 12.42 13.83
CA LYS A 810 26.17 12.08 15.03
C LYS A 810 25.40 13.29 15.56
N ASP A 811 26.00 14.49 15.51
CA ASP A 811 25.29 15.74 15.83
C ASP A 811 24.20 16.07 14.79
N SER A 812 24.44 15.83 13.50
CA SER A 812 23.41 15.93 12.46
C SER A 812 22.23 14.99 12.74
N LEU A 813 22.51 13.72 13.08
CA LEU A 813 21.48 12.76 13.47
C LEU A 813 20.71 13.21 14.72
N ALA A 814 21.41 13.72 15.73
CA ALA A 814 20.78 14.24 16.94
C ALA A 814 19.89 15.46 16.66
N PHE A 815 20.32 16.36 15.77
CA PHE A 815 19.51 17.48 15.31
C PHE A 815 18.27 17.01 14.53
N LEU A 816 18.42 16.11 13.57
CA LEU A 816 17.30 15.58 12.79
C LEU A 816 16.28 14.87 13.69
N THR A 817 16.75 14.04 14.62
CA THR A 817 15.90 13.36 15.63
C THR A 817 15.13 14.36 16.48
N TRP A 818 15.83 15.39 16.99
CA TRP A 818 15.22 16.45 17.79
C TRP A 818 14.18 17.23 16.96
N SER A 819 14.54 17.69 15.76
CA SER A 819 13.69 18.48 14.87
C SER A 819 12.41 17.73 14.51
N GLN A 820 12.52 16.44 14.14
CA GLN A 820 11.38 15.60 13.81
C GLN A 820 10.47 15.38 15.02
N ARG A 821 11.04 15.11 16.20
CA ARG A 821 10.24 14.98 17.43
C ARG A 821 9.51 16.28 17.77
N MET A 822 10.19 17.42 17.68
CA MET A 822 9.57 18.74 17.93
C MET A 822 8.44 19.03 16.95
N PHE A 823 8.59 18.63 15.68
CA PHE A 823 7.53 18.73 14.69
C PHE A 823 6.29 17.94 15.11
N TYR A 824 6.45 16.68 15.51
CA TYR A 824 5.32 15.87 15.98
C TYR A 824 4.71 16.40 17.29
N GLU A 825 5.51 16.92 18.21
CA GLU A 825 5.01 17.59 19.42
C GLU A 825 4.16 18.83 19.05
N GLU A 826 4.60 19.62 18.08
CA GLU A 826 3.85 20.78 17.58
C GLU A 826 2.55 20.38 16.87
N MET A 827 2.58 19.36 16.01
CA MET A 827 1.37 18.89 15.32
C MET A 827 0.38 18.27 16.31
N ASN A 828 0.86 17.52 17.30
CA ASN A 828 0.01 16.98 18.37
C ASN A 828 -0.63 18.12 19.17
N ALA A 829 0.13 19.13 19.59
CA ALA A 829 -0.40 20.31 20.29
C ALA A 829 -1.41 21.09 19.42
N PHE A 830 -1.12 21.30 18.13
CA PHE A 830 -2.06 21.91 17.19
C PHE A 830 -3.40 21.15 17.13
N LEU A 831 -3.36 19.83 17.01
CA LEU A 831 -4.56 19.00 16.95
C LEU A 831 -5.31 18.95 18.30
N LYS A 832 -4.62 18.85 19.43
CA LYS A 832 -5.22 18.71 20.77
C LYS A 832 -5.63 20.04 21.43
N ASP A 833 -4.92 21.13 21.17
CA ASP A 833 -5.15 22.40 21.89
C ASP A 833 -5.87 23.44 21.02
N GLU A 834 -5.51 23.51 19.73
CA GLU A 834 -6.12 24.46 18.80
C GLU A 834 -7.37 23.89 18.12
N ILE A 835 -7.24 22.74 17.44
CA ILE A 835 -8.39 22.03 16.86
C ILE A 835 -9.27 21.45 17.97
N ARG A 836 -8.62 21.03 19.08
CA ARG A 836 -9.21 20.32 20.22
C ARG A 836 -9.90 19.02 19.84
N THR A 837 -9.31 18.26 18.92
CA THR A 837 -9.88 16.95 18.57
C THR A 837 -9.83 15.97 19.74
N GLY A 838 -10.86 15.12 19.86
CA GLY A 838 -10.86 13.99 20.78
C GLY A 838 -10.17 12.74 20.21
N SER A 839 -9.85 12.73 18.92
CA SER A 839 -9.21 11.62 18.22
C SER A 839 -7.79 11.38 18.71
N LEU A 840 -7.31 10.13 18.60
CA LEU A 840 -5.92 9.76 18.83
C LEU A 840 -5.05 10.23 17.65
N ILE A 841 -3.79 10.59 17.93
CA ILE A 841 -2.87 11.10 16.92
C ILE A 841 -1.84 10.03 16.55
N VAL A 842 -1.68 9.77 15.25
CA VAL A 842 -0.64 8.92 14.67
C VAL A 842 0.43 9.83 14.06
N ALA A 843 1.71 9.51 14.27
CA ALA A 843 2.81 10.32 13.76
C ALA A 843 3.03 10.08 12.25
N SER A 844 3.80 9.02 11.94
CA SER A 844 4.01 8.48 10.61
C SER A 844 4.24 6.97 10.72
N ASN A 845 4.51 6.31 9.60
CA ASN A 845 4.49 4.85 9.43
C ASN A 845 5.71 4.31 8.68
N TRP A 846 6.67 5.19 8.37
CA TRP A 846 7.69 4.88 7.37
C TRP A 846 8.88 4.09 7.92
N VAL A 847 9.61 3.49 6.98
CA VAL A 847 10.88 2.80 7.22
C VAL A 847 12.04 3.79 7.32
N THR A 848 13.21 3.29 7.69
CA THR A 848 14.45 4.09 7.78
C THR A 848 15.54 3.51 6.89
N ALA A 849 16.58 4.30 6.63
CA ALA A 849 17.69 3.94 5.76
C ALA A 849 18.45 2.68 6.26
N ASP A 850 18.67 2.59 7.57
CA ASP A 850 19.25 1.44 8.25
C ASP A 850 18.36 1.11 9.46
N PRO A 851 17.45 0.14 9.33
CA PRO A 851 16.48 -0.17 10.39
C PRO A 851 17.14 -0.56 11.71
N GLN A 852 18.25 -1.29 11.67
CA GLN A 852 18.96 -1.67 12.90
C GLN A 852 19.49 -0.45 13.64
N LYS A 853 19.98 0.58 12.92
CA LYS A 853 20.56 1.77 13.55
C LYS A 853 19.55 2.88 13.83
N LEU A 854 18.53 3.03 13.00
CA LEU A 854 17.70 4.23 12.94
C LEU A 854 16.24 4.00 13.34
N GLU A 855 15.70 2.78 13.24
CA GLU A 855 14.28 2.54 13.50
C GLU A 855 13.89 2.87 14.94
N ALA A 856 14.74 2.51 15.93
CA ALA A 856 14.48 2.88 17.33
C ALA A 856 14.47 4.40 17.55
N ILE A 857 15.28 5.14 16.80
CA ILE A 857 15.32 6.60 16.84
C ILE A 857 14.05 7.17 16.20
N GLU A 858 13.61 6.62 15.07
CA GLU A 858 12.36 6.99 14.41
C GLU A 858 11.17 6.76 15.34
N ARG A 859 11.03 5.57 15.93
CA ARG A 859 9.95 5.25 16.88
C ARG A 859 10.04 6.04 18.19
N TYR A 860 11.22 6.52 18.58
CA TYR A 860 11.36 7.50 19.67
C TYR A 860 10.73 8.84 19.30
N THR A 861 10.85 9.31 18.05
CA THR A 861 10.20 10.56 17.62
C THR A 861 8.68 10.45 17.65
N TYR A 862 8.12 9.26 17.38
CA TYR A 862 6.67 9.01 17.40
C TYR A 862 6.11 8.95 18.82
N ALA A 863 6.95 8.80 19.85
CA ALA A 863 6.50 8.78 21.24
C ALA A 863 5.90 10.12 21.72
N SER A 864 5.93 11.18 20.91
CA SER A 864 5.21 12.43 21.18
C SER A 864 3.73 12.38 20.77
N THR A 865 3.28 11.34 20.06
CA THR A 865 1.88 11.12 19.65
C THR A 865 1.26 9.91 20.38
N ASP A 866 0.03 9.53 20.02
CA ASP A 866 -0.75 8.55 20.77
C ASP A 866 -0.39 7.09 20.41
N ILE A 867 -0.17 6.80 19.13
CA ILE A 867 -0.07 5.45 18.55
C ILE A 867 1.20 5.33 17.69
N VAL A 868 1.84 4.15 17.76
CA VAL A 868 2.97 3.79 16.88
C VAL A 868 2.45 3.01 15.68
N ASP A 869 2.91 3.39 14.49
CA ASP A 869 2.47 2.80 13.23
C ASP A 869 3.66 2.36 12.36
N ARG A 870 3.38 1.45 11.42
CA ARG A 870 4.25 1.05 10.33
C ARG A 870 3.46 0.58 9.11
N HIS A 871 4.08 0.62 7.93
CA HIS A 871 3.62 -0.16 6.76
C HIS A 871 4.35 -1.50 6.66
N ALA A 872 3.64 -2.51 6.14
CA ALA A 872 4.21 -3.84 5.96
C ALA A 872 3.49 -4.61 4.85
N TYR A 873 4.20 -5.04 3.81
CA TYR A 873 3.61 -5.81 2.71
C TYR A 873 4.28 -7.17 2.58
N PHE A 874 3.48 -8.20 2.30
CA PHE A 874 4.04 -9.46 1.80
C PHE A 874 4.29 -9.30 0.29
N GLU A 875 5.48 -9.67 -0.16
CA GLU A 875 5.88 -9.57 -1.56
C GLU A 875 6.43 -10.91 -2.09
N SER A 876 5.93 -11.34 -3.24
CA SER A 876 6.36 -12.56 -3.93
C SER A 876 7.56 -12.31 -4.83
N GLY A 877 8.46 -11.38 -4.48
CA GLY A 877 9.61 -11.03 -5.31
C GLY A 877 9.24 -10.54 -6.72
N HIS A 878 8.09 -9.87 -6.84
CA HIS A 878 7.60 -9.30 -8.10
C HIS A 878 8.61 -8.29 -8.69
N LYS A 879 8.96 -8.46 -9.96
CA LYS A 879 9.80 -7.55 -10.75
C LYS A 879 9.06 -7.11 -12.00
N ALA A 880 8.85 -5.80 -12.12
CA ALA A 880 8.23 -5.17 -13.27
C ALA A 880 9.23 -5.03 -14.43
N LEU A 881 8.78 -5.21 -15.68
CA LEU A 881 9.65 -5.03 -16.87
C LEU A 881 10.11 -3.57 -17.09
N ASN A 882 9.39 -2.60 -16.54
CA ASN A 882 9.55 -1.16 -16.78
C ASN A 882 9.64 -0.36 -15.46
N ASP A 883 10.06 -1.01 -14.37
CA ASP A 883 10.12 -0.44 -13.02
C ASP A 883 8.77 0.06 -12.45
N MET A 884 7.63 -0.32 -13.06
CA MET A 884 6.29 0.01 -12.56
C MET A 884 5.81 -0.98 -11.49
N TYR A 885 6.52 -1.06 -10.36
CA TYR A 885 6.27 -2.03 -9.29
C TYR A 885 4.88 -1.91 -8.62
N TRP A 886 4.16 -0.81 -8.85
CA TRP A 886 2.80 -0.55 -8.35
C TRP A 886 1.68 -1.16 -9.21
N THR A 887 2.02 -1.80 -10.33
CA THR A 887 1.07 -2.52 -11.22
C THR A 887 1.56 -3.92 -11.52
N ILE A 888 0.67 -4.79 -12.00
CA ILE A 888 1.03 -6.10 -12.56
C ILE A 888 0.76 -6.07 -14.06
N GLN A 889 1.75 -6.47 -14.86
CA GLN A 889 1.70 -6.44 -16.33
C GLN A 889 2.10 -7.79 -16.92
N GLU A 890 1.66 -8.04 -18.15
CA GLU A 890 2.18 -9.18 -18.91
C GLU A 890 3.68 -9.02 -19.15
N GLY A 891 4.42 -10.10 -18.96
CA GLY A 891 5.86 -10.14 -19.06
C GLY A 891 6.60 -9.88 -17.75
N ASP A 892 5.93 -9.36 -16.72
CA ASP A 892 6.50 -9.24 -15.38
C ASP A 892 6.88 -10.62 -14.82
N THR A 893 7.82 -10.63 -13.88
CA THR A 893 8.26 -11.88 -13.22
C THR A 893 7.98 -11.86 -11.73
N TYR A 894 7.75 -13.03 -11.15
CA TYR A 894 7.55 -13.20 -9.72
C TYR A 894 8.11 -14.53 -9.23
N TYR A 895 8.32 -14.63 -7.92
CA TYR A 895 8.80 -15.81 -7.24
C TYR A 895 7.74 -16.34 -6.26
N PRO A 896 6.96 -17.37 -6.64
CA PRO A 896 5.89 -17.89 -5.81
C PRO A 896 6.47 -18.67 -4.63
N GLN A 897 6.67 -18.00 -3.50
CA GLN A 897 7.02 -18.63 -2.22
C GLN A 897 5.96 -18.31 -1.15
N PRO A 898 5.46 -19.30 -0.40
CA PRO A 898 4.54 -19.04 0.69
C PRO A 898 5.29 -18.61 1.95
N ALA A 899 4.74 -17.66 2.71
CA ALA A 899 5.26 -17.25 4.00
C ALA A 899 5.31 -18.43 4.98
N VAL A 900 4.38 -19.39 4.94
CA VAL A 900 4.40 -20.59 5.81
C VAL A 900 5.67 -21.43 5.71
N ARG A 901 6.44 -21.37 4.62
CA ARG A 901 7.76 -22.03 4.50
C ARG A 901 8.93 -21.09 4.73
N HIS A 902 8.65 -19.80 4.76
CA HIS A 902 9.62 -18.73 4.89
C HIS A 902 9.07 -17.71 5.89
N PRO A 903 9.14 -17.98 7.22
CA PRO A 903 8.69 -17.01 8.23
C PRO A 903 9.41 -15.67 8.09
N SER A 904 10.57 -15.68 7.43
CA SER A 904 11.27 -14.47 7.03
C SER A 904 10.64 -13.69 5.86
N LEU A 905 9.43 -14.01 5.41
CA LEU A 905 8.64 -13.21 4.47
C LEU A 905 7.36 -12.69 5.09
N ASN A 906 6.96 -13.18 6.28
CA ASN A 906 5.71 -12.75 6.89
C ASN A 906 5.85 -11.31 7.44
N PRO A 907 5.04 -10.36 6.94
CA PRO A 907 5.12 -8.93 7.27
C PRO A 907 4.49 -8.57 8.62
N VAL A 908 3.70 -9.46 9.23
CA VAL A 908 2.98 -9.25 10.49
C VAL A 908 3.95 -9.31 11.67
N LYS A 909 4.74 -8.26 11.81
CA LYS A 909 5.73 -8.04 12.88
C LYS A 909 5.63 -6.59 13.32
N ILE A 910 5.70 -6.30 14.61
CA ILE A 910 5.84 -4.91 15.07
C ILE A 910 6.68 -4.89 16.34
N VAL A 911 7.58 -3.92 16.45
CA VAL A 911 8.28 -3.67 17.71
C VAL A 911 7.48 -2.61 18.46
N HIS A 912 6.71 -3.04 19.44
CA HIS A 912 5.85 -2.15 20.22
C HIS A 912 6.67 -1.14 21.01
N ASN A 913 6.23 0.13 21.08
CA ASN A 913 6.70 1.03 22.13
C ASN A 913 5.90 0.73 23.41
N ASP A 914 6.60 0.55 24.53
CA ASP A 914 5.96 0.33 25.83
C ASP A 914 4.95 1.44 26.13
N LYS A 915 3.75 1.06 26.58
CA LYS A 915 2.62 1.97 26.90
C LYS A 915 2.11 2.83 25.74
N GLN A 916 2.39 2.45 24.50
CA GLN A 916 1.70 2.99 23.33
C GLN A 916 1.01 1.87 22.56
N PRO A 917 -0.26 2.05 22.17
CA PRO A 917 -0.89 1.17 21.20
C PRO A 917 -0.10 1.16 19.89
N SER A 918 -0.30 0.09 19.13
CA SER A 918 0.45 -0.16 17.91
C SER A 918 -0.46 -0.58 16.78
N MET A 919 -0.12 -0.16 15.56
CA MET A 919 -0.90 -0.48 14.38
C MET A 919 0.00 -0.76 13.17
N ILE A 920 -0.60 -1.42 12.19
CA ILE A 920 -0.07 -1.52 10.83
C ILE A 920 -1.13 -0.92 9.91
N SER A 921 -0.96 0.36 9.54
CA SER A 921 -1.95 1.12 8.77
C SER A 921 -1.99 0.77 7.28
N GLU A 922 -1.04 -0.01 6.78
CA GLU A 922 -1.09 -0.61 5.45
C GLU A 922 -0.46 -2.00 5.42
N ILE A 923 -1.27 -3.02 5.13
CA ILE A 923 -0.82 -4.40 4.95
C ILE A 923 -1.69 -5.20 3.99
N THR A 924 -1.06 -6.00 3.12
CA THR A 924 -1.76 -7.01 2.32
C THR A 924 -0.80 -8.08 1.79
N TRP A 925 -1.35 -9.19 1.28
CA TRP A 925 -0.62 -10.14 0.45
C TRP A 925 -0.69 -9.68 -0.99
N THR A 926 0.41 -9.12 -1.49
CA THR A 926 0.41 -8.54 -2.82
C THR A 926 0.42 -9.61 -3.91
N ASN A 927 -0.31 -9.33 -4.99
CA ASN A 927 -0.25 -10.12 -6.19
C ASN A 927 1.11 -9.98 -6.87
N PRO A 928 1.52 -10.97 -7.70
CA PRO A 928 0.77 -12.15 -8.16
C PRO A 928 1.03 -13.42 -7.34
N THR A 929 1.04 -13.32 -6.00
CA THR A 929 1.20 -14.52 -5.15
C THR A 929 0.00 -15.48 -5.28
N PRO A 930 0.21 -16.78 -5.50
CA PRO A 930 -0.89 -17.76 -5.41
C PRO A 930 -1.25 -18.11 -3.96
N TYR A 931 -0.45 -17.67 -2.98
CA TYR A 931 -0.56 -18.08 -1.58
C TYR A 931 -1.36 -17.12 -0.71
N GLY A 932 -2.34 -16.40 -1.29
CA GLY A 932 -3.18 -15.45 -0.55
C GLY A 932 -3.95 -16.09 0.63
N ALA A 933 -4.16 -17.41 0.61
CA ALA A 933 -4.78 -18.17 1.70
C ALA A 933 -4.17 -17.92 3.08
N GLU A 934 -2.85 -17.75 3.16
CA GLU A 934 -2.18 -17.59 4.45
C GLU A 934 -2.30 -16.17 5.01
N GLY A 935 -2.57 -15.16 4.17
CA GLY A 935 -2.43 -13.76 4.55
C GLY A 935 -3.34 -13.34 5.70
N THR A 936 -4.65 -13.55 5.53
CA THR A 936 -5.66 -13.21 6.56
C THR A 936 -5.48 -14.05 7.83
N TYR A 937 -5.00 -15.29 7.70
CA TYR A 937 -4.60 -16.12 8.83
C TYR A 937 -3.45 -15.49 9.61
N MET A 938 -2.35 -15.12 8.93
CA MET A 938 -1.17 -14.55 9.56
C MET A 938 -1.50 -13.23 10.26
N LEU A 939 -2.32 -12.38 9.61
CA LEU A 939 -2.82 -11.13 10.17
C LEU A 939 -3.56 -11.35 11.49
N ALA A 940 -4.61 -12.16 11.49
CA ALA A 940 -5.45 -12.34 12.67
C ALA A 940 -4.75 -13.10 13.80
N VAL A 941 -4.05 -14.20 13.47
CA VAL A 941 -3.45 -15.09 14.46
C VAL A 941 -2.20 -14.48 15.10
N TYR A 942 -1.24 -14.02 14.30
CA TYR A 942 -0.01 -13.43 14.83
C TYR A 942 -0.16 -11.98 15.25
N GLY A 943 -1.12 -11.23 14.67
CA GLY A 943 -1.50 -9.92 15.18
C GLY A 943 -2.12 -9.99 16.58
N ALA A 944 -3.01 -10.97 16.82
CA ALA A 944 -3.58 -11.21 18.15
C ALA A 944 -2.53 -11.69 19.17
N LEU A 945 -1.60 -12.57 18.75
CA LEU A 945 -0.50 -13.03 19.62
C LEU A 945 0.39 -11.87 20.08
N GLN A 946 0.79 -11.00 19.15
CA GLN A 946 1.69 -9.87 19.43
C GLN A 946 0.98 -8.76 20.23
N GLY A 947 -0.34 -8.67 20.13
CA GLY A 947 -1.12 -7.59 20.73
C GLY A 947 -1.03 -6.31 19.89
N ILE A 948 -1.17 -6.45 18.57
CA ILE A 948 -1.33 -5.33 17.64
C ILE A 948 -2.77 -4.83 17.75
N ASP A 949 -2.97 -3.52 17.94
CA ASP A 949 -4.27 -2.94 18.26
C ASP A 949 -5.10 -2.57 17.01
N ALA A 950 -4.45 -2.32 15.88
CA ALA A 950 -5.11 -2.12 14.59
C ALA A 950 -4.33 -2.75 13.43
N LEU A 951 -5.05 -3.45 12.55
CA LEU A 951 -4.54 -4.00 11.30
C LEU A 951 -5.38 -3.45 10.17
N ASP A 952 -4.77 -2.70 9.26
CA ASP A 952 -5.47 -2.05 8.16
C ASP A 952 -5.06 -2.62 6.80
N MET A 953 -6.03 -3.28 6.15
CA MET A 953 -5.79 -3.98 4.90
C MET A 953 -5.86 -3.04 3.68
N PHE A 954 -4.82 -3.07 2.85
CA PHE A 954 -4.68 -2.17 1.69
C PHE A 954 -5.07 -2.84 0.35
N SER A 955 -5.94 -2.28 -0.49
CA SER A 955 -6.94 -1.22 -0.22
C SER A 955 -8.20 -1.41 -1.07
N VAL A 956 -9.35 -0.91 -0.59
CA VAL A 956 -10.62 -0.93 -1.32
C VAL A 956 -10.54 0.04 -2.49
N LYS A 957 -11.00 -0.41 -3.66
CA LYS A 957 -11.12 0.41 -4.88
C LYS A 957 -12.56 0.60 -5.35
N SER A 958 -13.45 -0.31 -4.96
CA SER A 958 -14.83 -0.36 -5.44
C SER A 958 -15.71 -1.04 -4.38
N PRO A 959 -17.04 -0.77 -4.34
CA PRO A 959 -17.99 -1.55 -3.55
C PRO A 959 -18.05 -3.03 -3.94
N SER A 960 -17.59 -3.33 -5.16
CA SER A 960 -17.65 -4.62 -5.82
C SER A 960 -16.45 -5.51 -5.52
N TRP A 961 -16.59 -6.81 -5.77
CA TRP A 961 -15.46 -7.72 -5.78
C TRP A 961 -14.59 -7.45 -7.01
N SER A 962 -13.26 -7.51 -6.87
CA SER A 962 -12.36 -7.42 -8.00
C SER A 962 -12.41 -8.69 -8.84
N GLY A 963 -12.48 -8.51 -10.16
CA GLY A 963 -12.35 -9.57 -11.15
C GLY A 963 -10.97 -9.61 -11.82
N LYS A 964 -10.00 -8.81 -11.34
CA LYS A 964 -8.74 -8.53 -12.03
C LYS A 964 -7.53 -8.82 -11.13
N MET A 965 -6.35 -8.91 -11.75
CA MET A 965 -5.06 -9.05 -11.06
C MET A 965 -4.57 -7.70 -10.52
N ASP A 966 -5.14 -7.22 -9.42
CA ASP A 966 -4.72 -5.98 -8.77
C ASP A 966 -3.46 -6.19 -7.92
N LYS A 967 -2.50 -5.25 -7.93
CA LYS A 967 -1.26 -5.38 -7.14
C LYS A 967 -1.52 -5.58 -5.63
N TRP A 968 -2.46 -4.82 -5.08
CA TRP A 968 -2.85 -4.86 -3.67
C TRP A 968 -4.30 -5.33 -3.52
N PRO A 969 -4.55 -6.64 -3.59
CA PRO A 969 -5.91 -7.15 -3.52
C PRO A 969 -6.44 -7.00 -2.09
N VAL A 970 -7.64 -6.44 -1.92
CA VAL A 970 -8.41 -6.59 -0.67
C VAL A 970 -9.82 -7.07 -0.95
N MET A 971 -10.47 -6.52 -1.98
CA MET A 971 -11.81 -6.92 -2.45
C MET A 971 -11.74 -8.23 -3.26
N SER A 972 -11.02 -9.24 -2.77
CA SER A 972 -10.82 -10.55 -3.41
C SER A 972 -11.24 -11.70 -2.49
N PRO A 973 -11.50 -12.90 -3.04
CA PRO A 973 -11.70 -14.11 -2.26
C PRO A 973 -10.56 -14.38 -1.28
N ALA A 974 -9.31 -14.23 -1.72
CA ALA A 974 -8.13 -14.47 -0.88
C ALA A 974 -7.99 -13.51 0.31
N MET A 975 -8.55 -12.30 0.25
CA MET A 975 -8.40 -11.31 1.31
C MET A 975 -9.71 -11.12 2.06
N MET A 976 -10.58 -10.21 1.62
CA MET A 976 -11.86 -9.91 2.29
C MET A 976 -12.78 -11.13 2.36
N GLY A 977 -12.75 -12.04 1.38
CA GLY A 977 -13.52 -13.30 1.43
C GLY A 977 -13.16 -14.19 2.62
N GLN A 978 -12.01 -13.98 3.26
CA GLN A 978 -11.62 -14.71 4.46
C GLN A 978 -11.93 -13.95 5.77
N PHE A 979 -12.41 -12.70 5.72
CA PHE A 979 -12.55 -11.88 6.92
C PHE A 979 -13.48 -12.47 7.99
N PRO A 980 -14.62 -13.14 7.70
CA PRO A 980 -15.57 -13.45 8.77
C PRO A 980 -15.01 -14.25 9.94
N ALA A 981 -14.30 -15.36 9.68
CA ALA A 981 -13.69 -16.13 10.77
C ALA A 981 -12.54 -15.39 11.45
N PHE A 982 -11.75 -14.63 10.69
CA PHE A 982 -10.54 -13.96 11.17
C PHE A 982 -10.82 -12.65 11.93
N ALA A 983 -11.83 -11.90 11.52
CA ALA A 983 -12.34 -10.74 12.25
C ALA A 983 -12.91 -11.17 13.62
N LEU A 984 -13.69 -12.25 13.67
CA LEU A 984 -14.16 -12.84 14.93
C LEU A 984 -12.99 -13.23 15.84
N LEU A 985 -12.03 -13.97 15.29
CA LEU A 985 -10.85 -14.44 16.02
C LEU A 985 -10.06 -13.28 16.63
N TYR A 986 -9.69 -12.30 15.80
CA TYR A 986 -8.83 -11.19 16.18
C TYR A 986 -9.54 -10.24 17.16
N ARG A 987 -10.77 -9.82 16.83
CA ARG A 987 -11.51 -8.81 17.61
C ARG A 987 -12.00 -9.32 18.96
N ASN A 988 -12.36 -10.61 19.06
CA ASN A 988 -12.81 -11.20 20.31
C ASN A 988 -11.66 -11.83 21.12
N GLY A 989 -10.40 -11.75 20.65
CA GLY A 989 -9.25 -12.29 21.38
C GLY A 989 -9.28 -13.82 21.53
N TYR A 990 -9.72 -14.56 20.50
CA TYR A 990 -9.77 -16.02 20.54
C TYR A 990 -8.38 -16.68 20.56
N VAL A 991 -7.35 -15.95 20.13
CA VAL A 991 -5.94 -16.24 20.41
C VAL A 991 -5.50 -15.36 21.56
N LYS A 992 -4.87 -15.97 22.56
CA LYS A 992 -4.35 -15.28 23.74
C LYS A 992 -3.15 -14.43 23.33
N GLU A 993 -3.21 -13.16 23.70
CA GLU A 993 -2.07 -12.25 23.60
C GLU A 993 -0.90 -12.72 24.49
N ALA A 994 0.31 -12.66 23.95
CA ALA A 994 1.54 -13.03 24.65
C ALA A 994 2.08 -11.85 25.47
N GLY A 995 2.74 -12.16 26.59
CA GLY A 995 3.61 -11.19 27.25
C GLY A 995 4.88 -10.91 26.43
N ASN A 996 5.67 -9.93 26.88
CA ASN A 996 6.96 -9.61 26.27
C ASN A 996 7.89 -10.83 26.31
N VAL A 997 8.24 -11.35 25.13
CA VAL A 997 9.33 -12.33 24.97
C VAL A 997 10.66 -11.62 24.80
N VAL A 998 10.63 -10.37 24.36
CA VAL A 998 11.79 -9.46 24.30
C VAL A 998 11.33 -8.07 24.71
N LEU A 999 12.04 -7.44 25.63
CA LEU A 999 11.90 -6.03 25.98
C LEU A 999 13.29 -5.38 25.96
N GLU A 1000 13.51 -4.47 25.02
CA GLU A 1000 14.74 -3.69 24.95
C GLU A 1000 14.53 -2.27 25.50
N SER A 1001 15.29 -1.92 26.53
CA SER A 1001 15.34 -0.57 27.10
C SER A 1001 16.50 0.18 26.50
N HIS A 1002 16.23 1.40 26.01
CA HIS A 1002 17.21 2.25 25.35
C HIS A 1002 17.38 3.58 26.08
N LYS A 1003 18.63 3.96 26.35
CA LYS A 1003 19.01 5.36 26.47
C LYS A 1003 19.07 5.98 25.09
N LEU A 1004 18.66 7.23 25.00
CA LEU A 1004 18.71 7.96 23.73
C LEU A 1004 20.15 8.21 23.26
N ASP A 1005 21.06 8.57 24.17
CA ASP A 1005 22.44 8.92 23.83
C ASP A 1005 23.17 7.81 23.04
N PRO A 1006 23.20 6.54 23.50
CA PRO A 1006 23.75 5.42 22.72
C PRO A 1006 23.14 5.23 21.35
N LEU A 1007 21.81 5.39 21.19
CA LEU A 1007 21.15 5.30 19.89
C LEU A 1007 21.64 6.42 18.97
N LEU A 1008 21.74 7.66 19.45
CA LEU A 1008 22.29 8.79 18.71
C LEU A 1008 23.79 8.63 18.40
N GLN A 1009 24.50 7.76 19.11
CA GLN A 1009 25.86 7.34 18.77
C GLN A 1009 25.90 6.19 17.73
N LEU A 1010 24.77 5.84 17.12
CA LEU A 1010 24.60 4.78 16.13
C LEU A 1010 24.97 3.39 16.64
N LYS A 1011 24.76 3.11 17.94
CA LYS A 1011 24.90 1.74 18.47
C LYS A 1011 23.82 0.79 17.94
N GLY A 1012 22.69 1.34 17.51
CA GLY A 1012 21.54 0.59 17.00
C GLY A 1012 20.78 -0.20 18.07
N SER A 1013 19.75 -0.89 17.59
CA SER A 1013 18.81 -1.71 18.35
C SER A 1013 19.03 -3.17 18.02
N LYS A 1014 18.85 -4.07 19.00
CA LYS A 1014 18.93 -5.52 18.73
C LYS A 1014 17.63 -6.06 18.15
N ILE A 1015 16.54 -5.33 18.33
CA ILE A 1015 15.23 -5.60 17.73
C ILE A 1015 14.91 -4.54 16.67
N TYR A 1016 14.44 -4.99 15.52
CA TYR A 1016 13.97 -4.14 14.43
C TYR A 1016 12.99 -4.93 13.53
N GLU A 1017 12.11 -4.23 12.84
CA GLU A 1017 10.94 -4.81 12.16
C GLU A 1017 11.30 -5.46 10.81
N SER A 1018 12.37 -4.96 10.17
CA SER A 1018 12.89 -5.42 8.87
C SER A 1018 13.87 -6.60 8.96
N LEU A 1019 13.71 -7.47 9.96
CA LEU A 1019 14.46 -8.73 10.05
C LEU A 1019 14.21 -9.72 8.88
N ASN A 1020 13.58 -9.24 7.79
CA ASN A 1020 13.18 -9.89 6.55
C ASN A 1020 13.43 -8.94 5.35
N LEU A 1021 14.41 -9.30 4.51
CA LEU A 1021 14.50 -9.14 3.04
C LEU A 1021 14.06 -7.83 2.32
N ASP A 1022 14.13 -6.65 2.93
CA ASP A 1022 14.12 -5.36 2.20
C ASP A 1022 15.53 -4.85 1.81
N ASP A 1023 16.59 -5.63 2.07
CA ASP A 1023 17.92 -5.40 1.50
C ASP A 1023 18.03 -5.72 -0.01
N ALA A 1024 16.92 -6.13 -0.66
CA ALA A 1024 16.85 -6.39 -2.09
C ALA A 1024 16.28 -5.22 -2.93
N ARG A 1025 15.88 -4.11 -2.31
CA ARG A 1025 15.45 -2.87 -2.99
C ARG A 1025 16.40 -1.68 -2.72
N LYS A 1026 17.62 -1.98 -2.27
CA LYS A 1026 18.74 -1.02 -2.20
C LYS A 1026 19.74 -1.26 -3.32
#